data_AF-A0A125QJ60-F1
#
_entry.id   AF-A0A125QJ60-F1
#
_cell.length_a   1.000
_cell.length_b   1.000
_cell.length_c   1.000
_cell.angle_alpha   90.00
_cell.angle_beta   90.00
_cell.angle_gamma   90.00
#
_symmetry.space_group_name_H-M   'P 1'
#
loop_
_entity.id
_entity.type
_entity.pdbx_description
1 polymer ?
#
loop_
_entity_poly.entity_id
_entity_poly.type
_entity_poly.pdbx_seq_one_letter_code
_entity_poly.pdbx_strand_id
1 'polypeptide(L)'
;MEAGRTGDTLITTPVATIRRAMQRALAGSLLREEVYAAADSPPQAVPYSVQQQRYLIRQLSPSAKAGEPAVLLPLLLESLTCRYERQPDDPCCRHILNLRWDRYAGNLHSVVVDYARRRTASDSPPPGPAHQQQWWRHAHDSAQQTYYLNETRARFIHLDAAQRWRLHLPYQQRSNVLVLSKEALAIEKISYEHFIAQGPSDPLGTAAERRLGGLSVQHYCVAEHTEPLPAGTASFQALPAYIETAELDQQALEVYEGGTVTATLSAQHYQAMAAFLSPDPGQDEAITLWSLGQGYTRYGQAEMFYRPRRHQASLSHGFTQSEYDRYGLYIIKVQLADGCTTQAQYDYRLGLPVTVTDAQRTQRYAHYDAHGQLLATGLKGEEQGKPVGHDAPTPFIRTPDTGPAQALTDPKAALLNAQSACFYDVFSWMGRIPPASIQAQWVSNGYLLPSGHIRASALARLNSLSAALPHHQTLKRLIQAARQVPVHVVVLHADRWQGTSQTAQIQVALAFSDGFGRVRQTQEKAQPGPAFAVDDAGMLSAGAEPTDATRRWRISGRVEYDNQGCLARTWRPYFADRAGYIDDAAFNTLRPSEQHFHDALGRPVRVLNANGDTRRQTYHAWYSIAEDENDTHAPA
;
A
#
# COMPACT_ATOMS: atom_id res chain seq x y z
N MET A 1 -39.43 9.31 -1.21
CA MET A 1 -39.01 10.18 -0.09
C MET A 1 -39.51 11.57 -0.36
N GLU A 2 -40.30 12.15 0.56
CA GLU A 2 -40.94 13.46 0.40
C GLU A 2 -39.88 14.55 0.18
N ALA A 3 -40.06 15.38 -0.84
CA ALA A 3 -39.26 16.58 -1.02
C ALA A 3 -39.46 17.50 0.19
N GLY A 4 -38.37 17.91 0.85
CA GLY A 4 -38.41 18.87 1.97
C GLY A 4 -38.14 18.31 3.36
N ARG A 5 -38.03 16.98 3.56
CA ARG A 5 -37.51 16.43 4.83
C ARG A 5 -35.98 16.32 4.78
N THR A 6 -35.28 17.08 5.62
CA THR A 6 -33.81 17.12 5.66
C THR A 6 -33.18 16.24 6.74
N GLY A 7 -33.99 15.49 7.51
CA GLY A 7 -33.52 14.61 8.58
C GLY A 7 -34.34 13.32 8.71
N ASP A 8 -33.73 12.30 9.28
CA ASP A 8 -34.40 11.05 9.62
C ASP A 8 -35.36 11.26 10.81
N THR A 9 -36.43 10.47 10.85
CA THR A 9 -37.34 10.42 12.00
C THR A 9 -37.11 9.14 12.79
N LEU A 10 -36.87 9.26 14.10
CA LEU A 10 -36.63 8.12 14.96
C LEU A 10 -37.89 7.26 15.10
N ILE A 11 -37.78 5.97 14.79
CA ILE A 11 -38.81 4.97 15.07
C ILE A 11 -38.49 4.32 16.42
N THR A 12 -39.13 4.81 17.49
CA THR A 12 -38.85 4.33 18.86
C THR A 12 -39.39 2.91 19.13
N THR A 13 -40.49 2.54 18.49
CA THR A 13 -41.16 1.25 18.71
C THR A 13 -41.47 0.55 17.38
N PRO A 14 -40.50 -0.18 16.78
CA PRO A 14 -40.75 -0.92 15.55
C PRO A 14 -41.64 -2.13 15.83
N VAL A 15 -42.66 -2.34 14.98
CA VAL A 15 -43.52 -3.54 15.01
C VAL A 15 -42.70 -4.82 14.78
N ALA A 16 -43.22 -5.97 15.23
CA ALA A 16 -42.48 -7.23 15.24
C ALA A 16 -41.95 -7.66 13.85
N THR A 17 -42.72 -7.42 12.79
CA THR A 17 -42.33 -7.72 11.40
C THR A 17 -41.12 -6.89 10.95
N ILE A 18 -41.11 -5.60 11.26
CA ILE A 18 -39.99 -4.69 10.97
C ILE A 18 -38.77 -5.07 11.82
N ARG A 19 -38.95 -5.42 13.10
CA ARG A 19 -37.85 -5.89 13.97
C ARG A 19 -37.14 -7.13 13.40
N ARG A 20 -37.90 -8.09 12.87
CA ARG A 20 -37.32 -9.28 12.22
C ARG A 20 -36.56 -8.91 10.94
N ALA A 21 -37.10 -7.98 10.14
CA ALA A 21 -36.42 -7.48 8.95
C ALA A 21 -35.12 -6.72 9.29
N MET A 22 -35.13 -5.95 10.37
CA MET A 22 -33.94 -5.27 10.91
C MET A 22 -32.85 -6.27 11.33
N GLN A 23 -33.21 -7.32 12.08
CA GLN A 23 -32.27 -8.39 12.45
C GLN A 23 -31.67 -9.07 11.22
N ARG A 24 -32.48 -9.32 10.20
CA ARG A 24 -32.00 -9.88 8.93
C ARG A 24 -31.06 -8.93 8.19
N ALA A 25 -31.32 -7.63 8.23
CA ALA A 25 -30.49 -6.62 7.57
C ALA A 25 -29.09 -6.49 8.21
N LEU A 26 -28.95 -6.83 9.50
CA LEU A 26 -27.66 -6.84 10.22
C LEU A 26 -26.95 -8.20 10.18
N ALA A 27 -27.50 -9.20 9.49
CA ALA A 27 -26.87 -10.51 9.43
C ALA A 27 -25.50 -10.42 8.72
N GLY A 28 -24.44 -10.84 9.42
CA GLY A 28 -23.06 -10.78 8.93
C GLY A 28 -22.30 -9.49 9.27
N SER A 29 -22.95 -8.50 9.91
CA SER A 29 -22.27 -7.30 10.40
C SER A 29 -21.36 -7.61 11.59
N LEU A 30 -20.14 -7.07 11.58
CA LEU A 30 -19.20 -7.17 12.71
C LEU A 30 -19.77 -6.39 13.90
N LEU A 31 -19.85 -7.01 15.08
CA LEU A 31 -20.28 -6.32 16.32
C LEU A 31 -19.09 -6.05 17.24
N ARG A 32 -18.17 -7.01 17.35
CA ARG A 32 -17.00 -6.93 18.21
C ARG A 32 -15.90 -7.84 17.69
N GLU A 33 -14.68 -7.34 17.69
CA GLU A 33 -13.45 -8.08 17.42
C GLU A 33 -12.50 -7.88 18.62
N GLU A 34 -11.84 -8.95 19.04
CA GLU A 34 -10.85 -8.93 20.11
C GLU A 34 -9.62 -9.71 19.66
N VAL A 35 -8.44 -9.13 19.84
CA VAL A 35 -7.18 -9.78 19.44
C VAL A 35 -6.38 -10.13 20.69
N TYR A 36 -6.03 -11.41 20.83
CA TYR A 36 -5.27 -11.96 21.96
C TYR A 36 -4.01 -12.66 21.47
N ALA A 37 -3.03 -12.86 22.37
CA ALA A 37 -2.00 -13.86 22.12
C ALA A 37 -2.57 -15.26 22.38
N ALA A 38 -2.36 -16.19 21.45
CA ALA A 38 -2.85 -17.56 21.58
C ALA A 38 -2.28 -18.31 22.81
N ALA A 39 -1.14 -17.85 23.34
CA ALA A 39 -0.49 -18.42 24.53
C ALA A 39 -1.07 -17.89 25.85
N ASP A 40 -1.89 -16.83 25.83
CA ASP A 40 -2.47 -16.25 27.04
C ASP A 40 -3.59 -17.16 27.60
N SER A 41 -3.66 -17.28 28.92
CA SER A 41 -4.71 -18.04 29.59
C SER A 41 -6.06 -17.29 29.52
N PRO A 42 -7.10 -17.82 28.84
CA PRO A 42 -8.32 -17.06 28.54
C PRO A 42 -9.01 -16.39 29.74
N PRO A 43 -9.09 -16.99 30.95
CA PRO A 43 -9.75 -16.37 32.10
C PRO A 43 -9.08 -15.09 32.62
N GLN A 44 -7.80 -14.87 32.29
CA GLN A 44 -7.01 -13.72 32.74
C GLN A 44 -6.42 -12.91 31.58
N ALA A 45 -6.69 -13.33 30.34
CA ALA A 45 -6.12 -12.72 29.16
C ALA A 45 -6.71 -11.31 28.97
N VAL A 46 -5.81 -10.34 28.79
CA VAL A 46 -6.18 -8.99 28.38
C VAL A 46 -5.84 -8.86 26.89
N PRO A 47 -6.76 -8.40 26.04
CA PRO A 47 -6.50 -8.32 24.61
C PRO A 47 -5.41 -7.28 24.29
N TYR A 48 -4.83 -7.39 23.10
CA TYR A 48 -4.06 -6.30 22.49
C TYR A 48 -4.98 -5.14 22.09
N SER A 49 -6.09 -5.48 21.44
CA SER A 49 -7.07 -4.52 20.97
C SER A 49 -8.49 -5.10 21.02
N VAL A 50 -9.45 -4.20 21.20
CA VAL A 50 -10.88 -4.48 21.05
C VAL A 50 -11.47 -3.45 20.10
N GLN A 51 -12.17 -3.92 19.08
CA GLN A 51 -13.00 -3.09 18.21
C GLN A 51 -14.47 -3.43 18.44
N GLN A 52 -15.33 -2.43 18.52
CA GLN A 52 -16.78 -2.58 18.67
C GLN A 52 -17.51 -1.68 17.69
N GLN A 53 -18.66 -2.14 17.20
CA GLN A 53 -19.47 -1.41 16.22
C GLN A 53 -20.93 -1.35 16.67
N ARG A 54 -21.56 -0.21 16.42
CA ARG A 54 -23.00 0.03 16.62
C ARG A 54 -23.60 0.45 15.30
N TYR A 55 -24.79 -0.06 14.98
CA TYR A 55 -25.47 0.22 13.72
C TYR A 55 -26.80 0.93 13.94
N LEU A 56 -27.15 1.79 12.97
CA LEU A 56 -28.47 2.37 12.78
C LEU A 56 -29.09 1.73 11.54
N ILE A 57 -30.39 1.47 11.55
CA ILE A 57 -31.10 0.97 10.37
C ILE A 57 -32.09 2.03 9.93
N ARG A 58 -31.84 2.59 8.75
CA ARG A 58 -32.73 3.56 8.12
C ARG A 58 -33.81 2.83 7.31
N GLN A 59 -35.07 3.13 7.59
CA GLN A 59 -36.20 2.65 6.80
C GLN A 59 -36.47 3.61 5.63
N LEU A 60 -36.12 3.20 4.41
CA LEU A 60 -36.31 4.02 3.20
C LEU A 60 -37.75 3.97 2.69
N SER A 61 -38.42 2.82 2.85
CA SER A 61 -39.82 2.65 2.50
C SER A 61 -40.47 1.61 3.39
N PRO A 62 -41.64 1.91 4.00
CA PRO A 62 -42.42 0.92 4.73
C PRO A 62 -42.94 -0.17 3.80
N SER A 63 -43.28 -1.32 4.40
CA SER A 63 -44.13 -2.30 3.75
C SER A 63 -45.52 -1.67 3.52
N ALA A 64 -45.91 -1.47 2.26
CA ALA A 64 -47.19 -0.83 1.92
C ALA A 64 -48.36 -1.84 1.91
N LYS A 65 -48.07 -3.12 1.66
CA LYS A 65 -49.05 -4.23 1.64
C LYS A 65 -48.55 -5.43 2.42
N ALA A 66 -49.50 -6.22 2.95
CA ALA A 66 -49.18 -7.50 3.58
C ALA A 66 -48.38 -8.39 2.61
N GLY A 67 -47.15 -8.76 2.99
CA GLY A 67 -46.24 -9.57 2.19
C GLY A 67 -45.15 -8.79 1.44
N GLU A 68 -45.23 -7.47 1.31
CA GLU A 68 -44.16 -6.66 0.71
C GLU A 68 -43.03 -6.39 1.72
N PRO A 69 -41.75 -6.61 1.37
CA PRO A 69 -40.65 -6.33 2.28
C PRO A 69 -40.44 -4.82 2.43
N ALA A 70 -40.17 -4.37 3.66
CA ALA A 70 -39.68 -3.01 3.89
C ALA A 70 -38.28 -2.83 3.27
N VAL A 71 -37.99 -1.64 2.75
CA VAL A 71 -36.66 -1.29 2.26
C VAL A 71 -35.86 -0.68 3.41
N LEU A 72 -34.84 -1.40 3.87
CA LEU A 72 -34.00 -1.04 5.01
C LEU A 72 -32.56 -0.83 4.55
N LEU A 73 -31.88 0.13 5.14
CA LEU A 73 -30.47 0.44 4.90
C LEU A 73 -29.72 0.45 6.24
N PRO A 74 -28.86 -0.55 6.51
CA PRO A 74 -27.97 -0.51 7.67
C PRO A 74 -26.86 0.52 7.45
N LEU A 75 -26.61 1.35 8.47
CA LEU A 75 -25.60 2.40 8.51
C LEU A 75 -24.74 2.18 9.76
N LEU A 76 -23.41 2.29 9.62
CA LEU A 76 -22.50 2.23 10.76
C LEU A 76 -22.68 3.53 11.57
N LEU A 77 -23.23 3.41 12.77
CA LEU A 77 -23.53 4.54 13.65
C LEU A 77 -22.28 4.92 14.47
N GLU A 78 -21.65 3.92 15.08
CA GLU A 78 -20.50 4.12 15.95
C GLU A 78 -19.45 3.02 15.72
N SER A 79 -18.17 3.37 15.81
CA SER A 79 -17.06 2.42 15.85
C SER A 79 -16.05 2.84 16.91
N LEU A 80 -15.90 2.02 17.95
CA LEU A 80 -14.95 2.22 19.04
C LEU A 80 -13.80 1.23 18.91
N THR A 81 -12.57 1.74 18.81
CA THR A 81 -11.35 0.92 18.84
C THR A 81 -10.55 1.30 20.07
N CYS A 82 -10.27 0.32 20.93
CA CYS A 82 -9.43 0.47 22.12
C CYS A 82 -8.20 -0.42 22.01
N ARG A 83 -7.03 0.18 22.15
CA ARG A 83 -5.73 -0.49 22.21
C ARG A 83 -5.32 -0.63 23.67
N TYR A 84 -5.35 -1.87 24.16
CA TYR A 84 -5.05 -2.24 25.53
C TYR A 84 -3.58 -2.63 25.72
N GLU A 85 -2.93 -3.21 24.69
CA GLU A 85 -1.57 -3.77 24.82
C GLU A 85 -1.43 -4.69 26.04
N ARG A 86 -2.44 -5.53 26.28
CA ARG A 86 -2.52 -6.46 27.41
C ARG A 86 -2.54 -5.78 28.80
N GLN A 87 -2.84 -4.48 28.87
CA GLN A 87 -3.08 -3.73 30.11
C GLN A 87 -4.57 -3.33 30.21
N PRO A 88 -5.33 -3.82 31.21
CA PRO A 88 -6.79 -3.76 31.18
C PRO A 88 -7.37 -2.38 31.46
N ASP A 89 -6.68 -1.57 32.27
CA ASP A 89 -7.31 -0.41 32.91
C ASP A 89 -7.14 0.91 32.14
N ASP A 90 -6.06 1.06 31.36
CA ASP A 90 -5.65 2.34 30.76
C ASP A 90 -5.45 2.26 29.22
N PRO A 91 -6.44 1.77 28.44
CA PRO A 91 -6.31 1.67 27.00
C PRO A 91 -6.30 3.05 26.33
N CYS A 92 -5.70 3.12 25.15
CA CYS A 92 -5.86 4.24 24.23
C CYS A 92 -7.06 3.95 23.33
N CYS A 93 -8.09 4.81 23.36
CA CYS A 93 -9.34 4.57 22.65
C CYS A 93 -9.62 5.69 21.63
N ARG A 94 -10.13 5.29 20.46
CA ARG A 94 -10.60 6.16 19.39
C ARG A 94 -12.02 5.76 19.00
N HIS A 95 -12.93 6.72 18.99
CA HIS A 95 -14.36 6.49 18.75
C HIS A 95 -14.86 7.33 17.58
N ILE A 96 -15.35 6.68 16.54
CA ILE A 96 -15.98 7.33 15.38
C ILE A 96 -17.49 7.34 15.63
N LEU A 97 -18.11 8.53 15.59
CA LEU A 97 -19.55 8.73 15.67
C LEU A 97 -20.03 9.35 14.35
N ASN A 98 -20.89 8.65 13.61
CA ASN A 98 -21.52 9.16 12.40
C ASN A 98 -22.88 9.77 12.77
N LEU A 99 -23.01 11.08 12.65
CA LEU A 99 -24.09 11.85 13.27
C LEU A 99 -25.25 12.11 12.30
N ARG A 100 -24.96 12.33 11.01
CA ARG A 100 -25.96 12.64 10.00
C ARG A 100 -25.57 12.17 8.61
N TRP A 101 -26.54 11.65 7.85
CA TRP A 101 -26.37 11.35 6.43
C TRP A 101 -27.43 12.04 5.58
N ASP A 102 -27.12 12.27 4.31
CA ASP A 102 -28.09 12.70 3.30
C ASP A 102 -29.04 11.56 2.91
N ARG A 103 -29.98 11.84 1.98
CA ARG A 103 -30.97 10.88 1.48
C ARG A 103 -30.37 9.65 0.77
N TYR A 104 -29.13 9.73 0.30
CA TYR A 104 -28.39 8.66 -0.38
C TYR A 104 -27.35 7.98 0.51
N ALA A 105 -27.37 8.29 1.81
CA ALA A 105 -26.43 7.80 2.82
C ALA A 105 -24.99 8.33 2.68
N GLY A 106 -24.81 9.48 2.04
CA GLY A 106 -23.57 10.27 2.15
C GLY A 106 -23.45 10.85 3.56
N ASN A 107 -22.33 10.61 4.23
CA ASN A 107 -22.10 11.09 5.60
C ASN A 107 -21.85 12.60 5.61
N LEU A 108 -22.80 13.37 6.14
CA LEU A 108 -22.78 14.83 6.16
C LEU A 108 -22.13 15.40 7.42
N HIS A 109 -22.16 14.65 8.52
CA HIS A 109 -21.66 15.10 9.81
C HIS A 109 -21.18 13.89 10.61
N SER A 110 -19.91 13.90 11.00
CA SER A 110 -19.30 12.89 11.88
C SER A 110 -18.30 13.54 12.82
N VAL A 111 -17.99 12.85 13.90
CA VAL A 111 -16.91 13.24 14.80
C VAL A 111 -16.07 12.02 15.15
N VAL A 112 -14.76 12.22 15.21
CA VAL A 112 -13.82 11.27 15.79
C VAL A 112 -13.39 11.79 17.15
N VAL A 113 -13.64 11.01 18.19
CA VAL A 113 -13.24 11.31 19.57
C VAL A 113 -12.03 10.47 19.92
N ASP A 114 -10.88 11.10 20.09
CA ASP A 114 -9.69 10.49 20.68
C ASP A 114 -9.75 10.70 22.20
N TYR A 115 -9.78 9.59 22.95
CA TYR A 115 -10.10 9.60 24.37
C TYR A 115 -8.94 10.14 25.20
N ALA A 116 -9.26 10.93 26.23
CA ALA A 116 -8.31 11.23 27.28
C ALA A 116 -7.86 9.94 27.97
N ARG A 117 -6.55 9.83 28.24
CA ARG A 117 -5.95 8.77 29.05
C ARG A 117 -6.65 8.69 30.39
N ARG A 118 -6.98 7.48 30.85
CA ARG A 118 -7.79 7.31 32.07
C ARG A 118 -6.96 7.63 33.30
N ARG A 119 -5.76 7.07 33.37
CA ARG A 119 -4.84 7.23 34.51
C ARG A 119 -4.09 8.56 34.46
N THR A 120 -3.65 8.99 35.63
CA THR A 120 -2.77 10.13 35.88
C THR A 120 -1.47 9.65 36.52
N ALA A 121 -0.43 10.50 36.52
CA ALA A 121 0.88 10.15 37.09
C ALA A 121 0.83 9.86 38.61
N SER A 122 -0.20 10.32 39.32
CA SER A 122 -0.43 10.07 40.75
C SER A 122 -1.13 8.74 41.03
N ASP A 123 -1.70 8.08 40.01
CA ASP A 123 -2.29 6.76 40.18
C ASP A 123 -1.22 5.70 40.44
N SER A 124 -1.64 4.56 40.98
CA SER A 124 -0.73 3.42 41.18
C SER A 124 -0.24 2.89 39.83
N PRO A 125 1.09 2.81 39.60
CA PRO A 125 1.64 2.26 38.37
C PRO A 125 1.36 0.75 38.27
N PRO A 126 1.40 0.18 37.06
CA PRO A 126 1.37 -1.27 36.87
C PRO A 126 2.46 -1.98 37.69
N PRO A 127 2.21 -3.21 38.19
CA PRO A 127 3.21 -3.96 38.92
C PRO A 127 4.43 -4.24 38.05
N GLY A 128 5.62 -4.06 38.63
CA GLY A 128 6.89 -4.23 37.91
C GLY A 128 8.07 -3.61 38.66
N PRO A 129 9.28 -3.70 38.12
CA PRO A 129 10.48 -3.06 38.68
C PRO A 129 10.31 -1.55 38.88
N ALA A 130 11.01 -0.99 39.88
CA ALA A 130 10.91 0.43 40.23
C ALA A 130 11.18 1.38 39.05
N HIS A 131 12.12 1.03 38.17
CA HIS A 131 12.43 1.84 36.98
C HIS A 131 11.27 1.83 35.97
N GLN A 132 10.59 0.70 35.74
CA GLN A 132 9.43 0.63 34.85
C GLN A 132 8.24 1.42 35.40
N GLN A 133 8.03 1.37 36.71
CA GLN A 133 7.04 2.22 37.37
C GLN A 133 7.37 3.71 37.19
N GLN A 134 8.66 4.08 37.25
CA GLN A 134 9.09 5.45 36.99
C GLN A 134 8.88 5.87 35.53
N TRP A 135 9.21 5.00 34.57
CA TRP A 135 8.94 5.25 33.15
C TRP A 135 7.46 5.44 32.88
N TRP A 136 6.60 4.61 33.50
CA TRP A 136 5.16 4.78 33.40
C TRP A 136 4.70 6.15 33.91
N ARG A 137 5.24 6.63 35.05
CA ARG A 137 4.93 7.96 35.58
C ARG A 137 5.41 9.08 34.64
N HIS A 138 6.62 8.96 34.11
CA HIS A 138 7.19 9.92 33.16
C HIS A 138 6.50 9.93 31.79
N ALA A 139 5.85 8.83 31.42
CA ALA A 139 5.08 8.74 30.18
C ALA A 139 3.73 9.48 30.24
N HIS A 140 3.35 10.05 31.39
CA HIS A 140 2.18 10.91 31.49
C HIS A 140 2.49 12.33 31.01
N ASP A 141 1.61 12.83 30.14
CA ASP A 141 1.67 14.19 29.63
C ASP A 141 0.29 14.86 29.76
N SER A 142 0.24 16.18 29.92
CA SER A 142 -1.02 16.92 30.03
C SER A 142 -1.86 16.83 28.76
N ALA A 143 -1.24 16.70 27.58
CA ALA A 143 -1.93 16.46 26.32
C ALA A 143 -2.71 15.14 26.33
N GLN A 144 -2.26 14.13 27.09
CA GLN A 144 -2.98 12.86 27.22
C GLN A 144 -4.23 12.98 28.10
N GLN A 145 -4.40 14.06 28.87
CA GLN A 145 -5.49 14.22 29.84
C GLN A 145 -6.74 14.90 29.28
N THR A 146 -6.82 15.07 27.95
CA THR A 146 -7.87 15.83 27.27
C THR A 146 -8.48 15.02 26.13
N TYR A 147 -9.77 15.21 25.86
CA TYR A 147 -10.43 14.64 24.69
C TYR A 147 -10.18 15.53 23.47
N TYR A 148 -9.80 14.90 22.36
CA TYR A 148 -9.69 15.59 21.07
C TYR A 148 -10.81 15.14 20.16
N LEU A 149 -11.62 16.09 19.71
CA LEU A 149 -12.76 15.85 18.83
C LEU A 149 -12.44 16.41 17.46
N ASN A 150 -12.35 15.54 16.46
CA ASN A 150 -12.19 15.91 15.06
C ASN A 150 -13.57 15.82 14.38
N GLU A 151 -14.29 16.94 14.33
CA GLU A 151 -15.59 17.08 13.67
C GLU A 151 -15.37 17.24 12.16
N THR A 152 -16.12 16.50 11.35
CA THR A 152 -16.15 16.63 9.89
C THR A 152 -17.57 16.90 9.43
N ARG A 153 -17.73 17.93 8.60
CA ARG A 153 -18.98 18.27 7.92
C ARG A 153 -18.76 18.26 6.43
N ALA A 154 -19.71 17.69 5.69
CA ALA A 154 -19.60 17.56 4.25
C ALA A 154 -20.92 17.87 3.55
N ARG A 155 -20.82 18.27 2.28
CA ARG A 155 -21.92 18.36 1.34
C ARG A 155 -21.49 17.72 0.02
N PHE A 156 -22.40 16.97 -0.57
CA PHE A 156 -22.19 16.28 -1.84
C PHE A 156 -23.08 16.84 -2.94
N ILE A 157 -22.65 16.70 -4.19
CA ILE A 157 -23.47 16.89 -5.37
C ILE A 157 -24.05 15.54 -5.77
N HIS A 158 -25.36 15.52 -6.05
CA HIS A 158 -26.05 14.35 -6.57
C HIS A 158 -26.69 14.72 -7.90
N LEU A 159 -26.34 13.97 -8.95
CA LEU A 159 -26.99 14.01 -10.24
C LEU A 159 -27.94 12.82 -10.28
N ASP A 160 -29.21 13.04 -9.95
CA ASP A 160 -30.19 11.98 -9.69
C ASP A 160 -31.37 12.00 -10.67
N ALA A 161 -31.14 12.54 -11.88
CA ALA A 161 -32.11 12.47 -12.96
C ALA A 161 -32.27 11.02 -13.46
N ALA A 162 -33.47 10.64 -13.90
CA ALA A 162 -33.84 9.25 -14.20
C ALA A 162 -32.90 8.52 -15.19
N GLN A 163 -32.27 9.24 -16.13
CA GLN A 163 -31.34 8.69 -17.13
C GLN A 163 -29.87 9.02 -16.84
N ARG A 164 -29.58 9.77 -15.77
CA ARG A 164 -28.23 10.22 -15.40
C ARG A 164 -28.10 10.18 -13.88
N TRP A 165 -27.62 9.04 -13.38
CA TRP A 165 -27.49 8.75 -11.96
C TRP A 165 -26.03 8.70 -11.52
N ARG A 166 -25.58 9.73 -10.80
CA ARG A 166 -24.24 9.85 -10.22
C ARG A 166 -24.33 10.56 -8.87
N LEU A 167 -24.06 9.83 -7.79
CA LEU A 167 -24.22 10.30 -6.42
C LEU A 167 -22.86 10.53 -5.75
N HIS A 168 -22.87 11.23 -4.62
CA HIS A 168 -21.71 11.41 -3.74
C HIS A 168 -20.50 12.05 -4.43
N LEU A 169 -20.75 12.98 -5.36
CA LEU A 169 -19.67 13.81 -5.88
C LEU A 169 -19.18 14.74 -4.75
N PRO A 170 -17.89 14.72 -4.37
CA PRO A 170 -17.35 15.65 -3.38
C PRO A 170 -17.64 17.09 -3.78
N TYR A 171 -18.02 17.93 -2.82
CA TYR A 171 -18.23 19.35 -3.07
C TYR A 171 -17.66 20.23 -1.96
N GLN A 172 -18.27 20.27 -0.78
CA GLN A 172 -17.77 21.08 0.34
C GLN A 172 -17.40 20.17 1.50
N GLN A 173 -16.26 20.43 2.12
CA GLN A 173 -15.85 19.77 3.35
C GLN A 173 -15.29 20.79 4.33
N ARG A 174 -15.64 20.61 5.60
CA ARG A 174 -15.12 21.35 6.74
C ARG A 174 -14.66 20.37 7.80
N SER A 175 -13.49 20.61 8.37
CA SER A 175 -13.06 19.98 9.60
C SER A 175 -12.94 21.01 10.72
N ASN A 176 -13.42 20.66 11.91
CA ASN A 176 -13.16 21.42 13.13
C ASN A 176 -12.46 20.51 14.15
N VAL A 177 -11.64 21.13 14.98
CA VAL A 177 -11.01 20.49 16.14
C VAL A 177 -11.59 21.14 17.39
N LEU A 178 -12.07 20.31 18.32
CA LEU A 178 -12.45 20.72 19.66
C LEU A 178 -11.59 19.98 20.68
N VAL A 179 -11.28 20.67 21.77
CA VAL A 179 -10.44 20.16 22.85
C VAL A 179 -11.24 20.28 24.14
N LEU A 180 -11.65 19.14 24.70
CA LEU A 180 -12.55 19.10 25.85
C LEU A 180 -11.88 18.43 27.05
N SER A 181 -11.97 19.06 28.22
CA SER A 181 -11.48 18.47 29.47
C SER A 181 -12.33 17.26 29.88
N LYS A 182 -11.83 16.48 30.85
CA LYS A 182 -12.56 15.32 31.38
C LYS A 182 -13.86 15.71 32.08
N GLU A 183 -13.89 16.90 32.66
CA GLU A 183 -15.05 17.46 33.34
C GLU A 183 -16.10 17.94 32.33
N ALA A 184 -15.66 18.46 31.18
CA ALA A 184 -16.54 18.93 30.11
C ALA A 184 -17.21 17.77 29.35
N LEU A 185 -16.57 16.60 29.26
CA LEU A 185 -17.11 15.42 28.59
C LEU A 185 -16.85 14.13 29.39
N ALA A 186 -17.87 13.67 30.11
CA ALA A 186 -17.80 12.40 30.83
C ALA A 186 -17.75 11.21 29.87
N ILE A 187 -16.88 10.23 30.14
CA ILE A 187 -16.59 9.10 29.23
C ILE A 187 -17.85 8.27 28.91
N GLU A 188 -18.71 8.08 29.91
CA GLU A 188 -19.97 7.32 29.81
C GLU A 188 -21.06 8.04 29.00
N LYS A 189 -20.87 9.32 28.68
CA LYS A 189 -21.79 10.10 27.86
C LYS A 189 -21.42 10.07 26.37
N ILE A 190 -20.22 9.60 26.00
CA ILE A 190 -19.76 9.58 24.61
C ILE A 190 -20.54 8.53 23.81
N SER A 191 -21.56 9.00 23.10
CA SER A 191 -22.52 8.20 22.33
C SER A 191 -23.16 9.04 21.25
N TYR A 192 -23.73 8.41 20.22
CA TYR A 192 -24.49 9.09 19.19
C TYR A 192 -25.56 10.03 19.78
N GLU A 193 -26.39 9.54 20.71
CA GLU A 193 -27.51 10.29 21.27
C GLU A 193 -27.09 11.57 22.00
N HIS A 194 -25.94 11.56 22.66
CA HIS A 194 -25.42 12.75 23.36
C HIS A 194 -24.94 13.82 22.38
N PHE A 195 -24.31 13.41 21.27
CA PHE A 195 -23.75 14.29 20.23
C PHE A 195 -24.79 14.78 19.21
N ILE A 196 -26.03 14.34 19.32
CA ILE A 196 -27.17 14.88 18.55
C ILE A 196 -28.25 15.50 19.46
N ALA A 197 -28.00 15.56 20.76
CA ALA A 197 -28.95 16.09 21.73
C ALA A 197 -29.25 17.56 21.44
N GLN A 198 -30.49 17.99 21.70
CA GLN A 198 -30.86 19.40 21.60
C GLN A 198 -30.73 20.02 23.00
N GLY A 199 -29.75 20.90 23.20
CA GLY A 199 -29.57 21.63 24.46
C GLY A 199 -28.10 21.84 24.87
N PRO A 200 -27.87 22.43 26.06
CA PRO A 200 -26.53 22.80 26.51
C PRO A 200 -25.62 21.60 26.81
N SER A 201 -26.17 20.39 26.86
CA SER A 201 -25.40 19.17 27.07
C SER A 201 -24.75 18.63 25.79
N ASP A 202 -25.09 19.14 24.60
CA ASP A 202 -24.46 18.68 23.35
C ASP A 202 -23.01 19.16 23.27
N PRO A 203 -22.01 18.25 23.21
CA PRO A 203 -20.60 18.63 23.06
C PRO A 203 -20.31 19.39 21.76
N LEU A 204 -21.17 19.25 20.75
CA LEU A 204 -21.12 19.95 19.47
C LEU A 204 -22.21 21.03 19.37
N GLY A 205 -22.73 21.50 20.49
CA GLY A 205 -23.70 22.60 20.51
C GLY A 205 -23.13 23.92 19.97
N THR A 206 -24.00 24.94 19.92
CA THR A 206 -23.68 26.29 19.43
C THR A 206 -22.64 27.01 20.29
N ALA A 207 -22.60 26.68 21.59
CA ALA A 207 -21.61 27.22 22.53
C ALA A 207 -20.24 26.51 22.48
N ALA A 208 -20.09 25.44 21.69
CA ALA A 208 -18.85 24.67 21.67
C ALA A 208 -17.73 25.42 20.94
N GLU A 209 -16.59 25.58 21.63
CA GLU A 209 -15.40 26.22 21.09
C GLU A 209 -14.74 25.34 20.02
N ARG A 210 -14.84 25.79 18.77
CA ARG A 210 -14.28 25.11 17.61
C ARG A 210 -13.08 25.87 17.07
N ARG A 211 -12.04 25.13 16.72
CA ARG A 211 -10.97 25.63 15.85
C ARG A 211 -11.15 25.03 14.47
N LEU A 212 -11.09 25.86 13.44
CA LEU A 212 -11.15 25.36 12.06
C LEU A 212 -9.88 24.54 11.79
N GLY A 213 -10.04 23.26 11.48
CA GLY A 213 -8.94 22.36 11.11
C GLY A 213 -8.69 22.30 9.61
N GLY A 214 -9.66 22.75 8.81
CA GLY A 214 -9.57 22.72 7.35
C GLY A 214 -10.91 23.03 6.69
N LEU A 215 -10.84 23.55 5.47
CA LEU A 215 -12.00 23.87 4.65
C LEU A 215 -11.64 23.67 3.18
N SER A 216 -12.48 22.97 2.42
CA SER A 216 -12.21 22.72 1.00
C SER A 216 -13.45 22.67 0.11
N VAL A 217 -13.27 23.11 -1.14
CA VAL A 217 -14.28 23.07 -2.20
C VAL A 217 -13.73 22.34 -3.42
N GLN A 218 -14.43 21.30 -3.86
CA GLN A 218 -14.17 20.66 -5.15
C GLN A 218 -14.92 21.42 -6.24
N HIS A 219 -14.18 21.97 -7.19
CA HIS A 219 -14.72 22.61 -8.40
C HIS A 219 -14.72 21.62 -9.56
N TYR A 220 -15.75 21.67 -10.40
CA TYR A 220 -15.89 20.79 -11.57
C TYR A 220 -15.90 21.62 -12.86
N CYS A 221 -15.60 21.00 -14.00
CA CYS A 221 -15.67 21.63 -15.31
C CYS A 221 -16.36 20.74 -16.35
N VAL A 222 -16.42 21.25 -17.58
CA VAL A 222 -16.72 20.48 -18.79
C VAL A 222 -15.43 20.36 -19.63
N ALA A 223 -15.46 19.48 -20.63
CA ALA A 223 -14.34 19.28 -21.54
C ALA A 223 -13.86 20.61 -22.17
N GLU A 224 -12.54 20.75 -22.30
CA GLU A 224 -11.82 21.88 -22.91
C GLU A 224 -12.09 23.28 -22.34
N HIS A 225 -12.93 23.40 -21.31
CA HIS A 225 -13.18 24.68 -20.65
C HIS A 225 -12.00 25.13 -19.77
N THR A 226 -11.87 26.45 -19.63
CA THR A 226 -10.86 27.09 -18.77
C THR A 226 -11.42 27.46 -17.40
N GLU A 227 -12.73 27.68 -17.32
CA GLU A 227 -13.45 28.09 -16.12
C GLU A 227 -14.20 26.91 -15.49
N PRO A 228 -14.28 26.87 -14.14
CA PRO A 228 -15.13 25.91 -13.46
C PRO A 228 -16.62 26.18 -13.71
N LEU A 229 -17.43 25.13 -13.52
CA LEU A 229 -18.88 25.21 -13.45
C LEU A 229 -19.31 25.97 -12.19
N PRO A 230 -20.55 26.51 -12.15
CA PRO A 230 -21.08 27.17 -10.96
C PRO A 230 -20.96 26.31 -9.70
N ALA A 231 -20.69 26.95 -8.56
CA ALA A 231 -20.54 26.29 -7.28
C ALA A 231 -21.75 25.36 -6.98
N GLY A 232 -21.45 24.15 -6.49
CA GLY A 232 -22.48 23.16 -6.17
C GLY A 232 -23.06 22.44 -7.39
N THR A 233 -22.47 22.60 -8.57
CA THR A 233 -22.88 21.89 -9.78
C THR A 233 -21.75 21.05 -10.36
N ALA A 234 -22.11 19.98 -11.07
CA ALA A 234 -21.19 19.14 -11.81
C ALA A 234 -21.85 18.65 -13.09
N SER A 235 -21.06 18.49 -14.15
CA SER A 235 -21.48 17.72 -15.33
C SER A 235 -21.60 16.24 -14.98
N PHE A 236 -22.28 15.45 -15.83
CA PHE A 236 -22.39 14.01 -15.61
C PHE A 236 -21.04 13.29 -15.63
N GLN A 237 -20.09 13.79 -16.42
CA GLN A 237 -18.70 13.34 -16.47
C GLN A 237 -17.96 13.63 -15.16
N ALA A 238 -18.43 14.62 -14.39
CA ALA A 238 -17.87 15.07 -13.12
C ALA A 238 -16.35 15.25 -13.18
N LEU A 239 -15.90 16.01 -14.19
CA LEU A 239 -14.50 16.30 -14.42
C LEU A 239 -13.99 17.31 -13.38
N PRO A 240 -13.05 16.94 -12.49
CA PRO A 240 -12.50 17.87 -11.52
C PRO A 240 -11.76 19.02 -12.20
N ALA A 241 -12.14 20.26 -11.92
CA ALA A 241 -11.41 21.43 -12.40
C ALA A 241 -10.15 21.64 -11.55
N TYR A 242 -10.33 21.80 -10.25
CA TYR A 242 -9.30 21.92 -9.21
C TYR A 242 -9.97 21.75 -7.83
N ILE A 243 -9.18 21.56 -6.78
CA ILE A 243 -9.64 21.67 -5.39
C ILE A 243 -9.16 22.98 -4.80
N GLU A 244 -10.04 23.72 -4.14
CA GLU A 244 -9.71 24.92 -3.39
C GLU A 244 -9.64 24.58 -1.91
N THR A 245 -8.53 24.89 -1.26
CA THR A 245 -8.29 24.62 0.17
C THR A 245 -8.01 25.91 0.91
N ALA A 246 -8.61 26.11 2.08
CA ALA A 246 -8.22 27.18 2.99
C ALA A 246 -6.82 26.90 3.55
N GLU A 247 -5.94 27.88 3.46
CA GLU A 247 -4.52 27.78 3.82
C GLU A 247 -4.17 28.70 5.00
N LEU A 248 -4.72 29.93 5.01
CA LEU A 248 -4.42 30.93 6.04
C LEU A 248 -5.71 31.51 6.61
N ASP A 249 -5.82 31.51 7.94
CA ASP A 249 -6.85 32.23 8.67
C ASP A 249 -6.29 33.54 9.26
N GLN A 250 -7.12 34.30 9.95
CA GLN A 250 -6.69 35.55 10.59
C GLN A 250 -5.52 35.35 11.55
N GLN A 251 -5.52 34.27 12.34
CA GLN A 251 -4.45 33.99 13.30
C GLN A 251 -3.11 33.70 12.61
N ALA A 252 -3.13 32.94 11.50
CA ALA A 252 -1.94 32.70 10.70
C ALA A 252 -1.38 34.00 10.10
N LEU A 253 -2.25 34.96 9.75
CA LEU A 253 -1.84 36.25 9.20
C LEU A 253 -1.20 37.18 10.23
N GLU A 254 -1.55 37.06 11.51
CA GLU A 254 -0.99 37.88 12.60
C GLU A 254 0.53 37.70 12.77
N VAL A 255 1.10 36.59 12.30
CA VAL A 255 2.56 36.33 12.32
C VAL A 255 3.32 37.29 11.41
N TYR A 256 2.66 37.88 10.41
CA TYR A 256 3.28 38.79 9.45
C TYR A 256 3.08 40.26 9.88
N GLU A 257 3.97 40.77 10.72
CA GLU A 257 3.98 42.19 11.12
C GLU A 257 4.39 43.12 9.95
N GLY A 258 3.68 44.23 9.76
CA GLY A 258 4.00 45.27 8.76
C GLY A 258 3.31 45.08 7.41
N GLY A 259 2.51 46.07 7.01
CA GLY A 259 1.54 45.98 5.92
C GLY A 259 2.08 45.57 4.53
N THR A 260 1.19 44.87 3.80
CA THR A 260 1.16 44.46 2.37
C THR A 260 0.91 42.96 2.13
N VAL A 261 0.65 42.17 3.18
CA VAL A 261 0.37 40.72 3.08
C VAL A 261 -0.74 40.41 2.07
N THR A 262 -1.86 41.12 2.10
CA THR A 262 -2.98 40.94 1.14
C THR A 262 -2.53 41.06 -0.32
N ALA A 263 -1.69 42.05 -0.64
CA ALA A 263 -1.19 42.26 -2.01
C ALA A 263 -0.26 41.13 -2.43
N THR A 264 0.63 40.70 -1.53
CA THR A 264 1.51 39.53 -1.76
C THR A 264 0.71 38.25 -1.95
N LEU A 265 -0.29 37.99 -1.10
CA LEU A 265 -1.17 36.82 -1.21
C LEU A 265 -1.87 36.79 -2.58
N SER A 266 -2.43 37.92 -2.99
CA SER A 266 -3.10 38.06 -4.29
C SER A 266 -2.11 37.85 -5.45
N ALA A 267 -0.90 38.41 -5.35
CA ALA A 267 0.17 38.21 -6.33
C ALA A 267 0.67 36.75 -6.39
N GLN A 268 0.51 35.98 -5.31
CA GLN A 268 0.81 34.54 -5.24
C GLN A 268 -0.42 33.66 -5.49
N HIS A 269 -1.50 34.22 -6.07
CA HIS A 269 -2.74 33.53 -6.44
C HIS A 269 -3.59 32.99 -5.29
N TYR A 270 -3.36 33.45 -4.06
CA TYR A 270 -4.32 33.22 -2.97
C TYR A 270 -5.58 34.04 -3.21
N GLN A 271 -6.72 33.48 -2.79
CA GLN A 271 -8.03 34.12 -2.93
C GLN A 271 -8.72 34.19 -1.57
N ALA A 272 -9.52 35.22 -1.35
CA ALA A 272 -10.37 35.27 -0.16
C ALA A 272 -11.44 34.17 -0.28
N MET A 273 -11.58 33.35 0.76
CA MET A 273 -12.52 32.23 0.80
C MET A 273 -13.60 32.50 1.83
N ALA A 274 -14.86 32.36 1.44
CA ALA A 274 -15.97 32.37 2.39
C ALA A 274 -15.99 31.05 3.16
N ALA A 275 -16.08 31.11 4.48
CA ALA A 275 -16.34 29.93 5.29
C ALA A 275 -17.73 29.35 4.98
N PHE A 276 -17.92 28.06 5.24
CA PHE A 276 -19.21 27.38 5.07
C PHE A 276 -19.37 26.23 6.04
N LEU A 277 -20.59 25.69 6.11
CA LEU A 277 -20.96 24.54 6.93
C LEU A 277 -20.72 24.77 8.44
N SER A 278 -20.68 26.03 8.90
CA SER A 278 -20.78 26.30 10.33
C SER A 278 -22.08 25.75 10.91
N PRO A 279 -22.08 25.33 12.20
CA PRO A 279 -23.31 24.95 12.89
C PRO A 279 -24.28 26.12 13.03
N ASP A 280 -23.76 27.34 13.22
CA ASP A 280 -24.55 28.52 13.51
C ASP A 280 -24.62 29.48 12.31
N PRO A 281 -25.83 29.92 11.91
CA PRO A 281 -25.99 30.95 10.90
C PRO A 281 -25.24 32.24 11.28
N GLY A 282 -24.49 32.82 10.33
CA GLY A 282 -23.75 34.07 10.51
C GLY A 282 -22.33 33.94 11.06
N GLN A 283 -21.93 32.80 11.63
CA GLN A 283 -20.54 32.60 12.06
C GLN A 283 -19.56 32.61 10.88
N ASP A 284 -19.96 32.03 9.75
CA ASP A 284 -19.11 31.92 8.57
C ASP A 284 -18.68 33.30 8.03
N GLU A 285 -19.52 34.33 8.16
CA GLU A 285 -19.27 35.69 7.64
C GLU A 285 -18.18 36.43 8.43
N ALA A 286 -17.92 36.00 9.67
CA ALA A 286 -16.91 36.60 10.53
C ALA A 286 -15.52 35.96 10.36
N ILE A 287 -15.41 34.82 9.65
CA ILE A 287 -14.15 34.10 9.49
C ILE A 287 -13.42 34.62 8.25
N THR A 288 -12.23 35.19 8.47
CA THR A 288 -11.33 35.57 7.37
C THR A 288 -10.47 34.37 6.98
N LEU A 289 -10.60 33.90 5.73
CA LEU A 289 -9.78 32.82 5.17
C LEU A 289 -9.18 33.22 3.83
N TRP A 290 -7.97 32.74 3.57
CA TRP A 290 -7.33 32.75 2.27
C TRP A 290 -7.12 31.31 1.80
N SER A 291 -7.49 31.06 0.55
CA SER A 291 -7.40 29.75 -0.08
C SER A 291 -6.43 29.73 -1.25
N LEU A 292 -6.07 28.52 -1.66
CA LEU A 292 -5.35 28.27 -2.90
C LEU A 292 -6.05 27.15 -3.69
N GLY A 293 -6.15 27.31 -5.00
CA GLY A 293 -6.56 26.22 -5.88
C GLY A 293 -5.38 25.32 -6.24
N GLN A 294 -5.62 24.01 -6.27
CA GLN A 294 -4.62 22.98 -6.54
C GLN A 294 -5.13 21.93 -7.54
N GLY A 295 -4.24 21.38 -8.36
CA GLY A 295 -4.52 20.27 -9.27
C GLY A 295 -5.37 20.65 -10.49
N TYR A 296 -5.14 21.84 -11.06
CA TYR A 296 -5.87 22.34 -12.22
C TYR A 296 -5.72 21.38 -13.41
N THR A 297 -6.86 20.90 -13.92
CA THR A 297 -6.88 19.94 -15.02
C THR A 297 -7.81 20.38 -16.14
N ARG A 298 -7.36 20.25 -17.39
CA ARG A 298 -8.19 20.39 -18.58
C ARG A 298 -8.27 19.08 -19.34
N TYR A 299 -9.45 18.77 -19.83
CA TYR A 299 -9.78 17.49 -20.44
C TYR A 299 -10.09 17.64 -21.93
N GLY A 300 -9.85 16.59 -22.71
CA GLY A 300 -10.35 16.51 -24.09
C GLY A 300 -11.86 16.33 -24.16
N GLN A 301 -12.43 16.41 -25.37
CA GLN A 301 -13.84 16.13 -25.64
C GLN A 301 -14.18 14.63 -25.53
N ALA A 302 -15.45 14.31 -25.79
CA ALA A 302 -15.97 12.95 -25.75
C ALA A 302 -15.23 11.99 -26.68
N GLU A 303 -14.79 12.48 -27.84
CA GLU A 303 -14.02 11.73 -28.85
C GLU A 303 -12.65 11.28 -28.32
N MET A 304 -12.12 12.01 -27.33
CA MET A 304 -10.89 11.68 -26.61
C MET A 304 -11.17 11.07 -25.23
N PHE A 305 -12.38 10.58 -25.00
CA PHE A 305 -12.82 9.95 -23.75
C PHE A 305 -12.60 10.81 -22.51
N TYR A 306 -12.68 12.14 -22.64
CA TYR A 306 -12.43 13.10 -21.56
C TYR A 306 -11.08 12.93 -20.87
N ARG A 307 -10.04 12.51 -21.60
CA ARG A 307 -8.70 12.31 -21.04
C ARG A 307 -8.08 13.64 -20.57
N PRO A 308 -7.33 13.67 -19.44
CA PRO A 308 -6.57 14.84 -19.02
C PRO A 308 -5.52 15.24 -20.05
N ARG A 309 -5.60 16.44 -20.59
CA ARG A 309 -4.71 16.98 -21.65
C ARG A 309 -3.77 18.05 -21.13
N ARG A 310 -4.15 18.79 -20.08
CA ARG A 310 -3.28 19.74 -19.39
C ARG A 310 -3.45 19.58 -17.89
N HIS A 311 -2.33 19.62 -17.18
CA HIS A 311 -2.29 19.57 -15.74
C HIS A 311 -1.37 20.67 -15.21
N GLN A 312 -1.77 21.33 -14.14
CA GLN A 312 -1.03 22.41 -13.51
C GLN A 312 -1.22 22.31 -11.99
N ALA A 313 -0.13 22.25 -11.23
CA ALA A 313 -0.20 22.05 -9.78
C ALA A 313 -0.93 23.19 -9.07
N SER A 314 -0.63 24.45 -9.43
CA SER A 314 -1.34 25.65 -9.00
C SER A 314 -1.21 26.73 -10.09
N LEU A 315 -1.98 27.82 -9.99
CA LEU A 315 -1.90 28.91 -10.97
C LEU A 315 -0.51 29.57 -11.07
N SER A 316 0.32 29.43 -10.04
CA SER A 316 1.71 29.92 -10.01
C SER A 316 2.67 29.10 -10.89
N HIS A 317 2.29 27.89 -11.31
CA HIS A 317 3.13 26.99 -12.11
C HIS A 317 2.74 27.03 -13.58
N GLY A 318 3.64 26.77 -14.51
CA GLY A 318 3.22 26.48 -15.89
C GLY A 318 2.51 25.13 -15.99
N PHE A 319 1.75 24.91 -17.08
CA PHE A 319 1.06 23.64 -17.29
C PHE A 319 1.98 22.59 -17.94
N THR A 320 1.73 21.34 -17.60
CA THR A 320 2.23 20.15 -18.32
C THR A 320 1.15 19.70 -19.31
N GLN A 321 1.50 19.57 -20.58
CA GLN A 321 0.60 19.10 -21.63
C GLN A 321 0.84 17.63 -21.94
N SER A 322 -0.23 16.84 -21.99
CA SER A 322 -0.22 15.43 -22.38
C SER A 322 -0.94 15.24 -23.71
N GLU A 323 -0.33 14.47 -24.60
CA GLU A 323 -0.90 14.04 -25.87
C GLU A 323 -1.05 12.51 -25.85
N TYR A 324 -2.18 12.03 -26.36
CA TYR A 324 -2.51 10.61 -26.40
C TYR A 324 -2.37 10.10 -27.83
N ASP A 325 -2.27 8.78 -27.97
CA ASP A 325 -2.46 8.12 -29.25
C ASP A 325 -3.85 8.42 -29.86
N ARG A 326 -4.03 7.98 -31.12
CA ARG A 326 -5.27 8.19 -31.87
C ARG A 326 -6.52 7.54 -31.25
N TYR A 327 -6.36 6.72 -30.22
CA TYR A 327 -7.44 5.99 -29.57
C TYR A 327 -7.72 6.51 -28.14
N GLY A 328 -6.94 7.47 -27.63
CA GLY A 328 -7.05 7.95 -26.26
C GLY A 328 -6.63 6.93 -25.19
N LEU A 329 -5.77 5.95 -25.56
CA LEU A 329 -5.33 4.88 -24.67
C LEU A 329 -4.04 5.27 -23.93
N TYR A 330 -2.95 5.51 -24.65
CA TYR A 330 -1.64 5.78 -24.07
C TYR A 330 -1.19 7.22 -24.26
N ILE A 331 -0.48 7.78 -23.27
CA ILE A 331 0.19 9.07 -23.37
C ILE A 331 1.46 8.88 -24.21
N ILE A 332 1.47 9.43 -25.42
CA ILE A 332 2.59 9.32 -26.36
C ILE A 332 3.56 10.49 -26.27
N LYS A 333 3.14 11.60 -25.64
CA LYS A 333 4.00 12.77 -25.43
C LYS A 333 3.55 13.56 -24.21
N VAL A 334 4.53 13.99 -23.41
CA VAL A 334 4.39 14.93 -22.31
C VAL A 334 5.30 16.12 -22.60
N GLN A 335 4.77 17.34 -22.51
CA GLN A 335 5.52 18.58 -22.62
C GLN A 335 5.39 19.38 -21.33
N LEU A 336 6.52 19.72 -20.73
CA LEU A 336 6.60 20.56 -19.54
C LEU A 336 6.49 22.05 -19.91
N ALA A 337 6.32 22.90 -18.88
CA ALA A 337 6.15 24.34 -19.04
C ALA A 337 7.35 25.06 -19.67
N ASP A 338 8.56 24.53 -19.47
CA ASP A 338 9.81 25.02 -20.07
C ASP A 338 10.00 24.57 -21.52
N GLY A 339 9.03 23.81 -22.06
CA GLY A 339 9.06 23.26 -23.41
C GLY A 339 9.75 21.90 -23.53
N CYS A 340 10.37 21.36 -22.46
CA CYS A 340 10.98 20.04 -22.47
C CYS A 340 9.95 18.94 -22.78
N THR A 341 10.28 18.03 -23.71
CA THR A 341 9.35 16.99 -24.15
C THR A 341 9.87 15.59 -23.85
N THR A 342 9.00 14.73 -23.34
CA THR A 342 9.22 13.27 -23.30
C THR A 342 8.21 12.59 -24.21
N GLN A 343 8.65 11.66 -25.05
CA GLN A 343 7.79 10.90 -25.97
C GLN A 343 7.90 9.40 -25.68
N ALA A 344 6.80 8.67 -25.90
CA ALA A 344 6.75 7.24 -25.69
C ALA A 344 6.05 6.51 -26.85
N GLN A 345 6.60 5.36 -27.22
CA GLN A 345 6.01 4.40 -28.16
C GLN A 345 5.67 3.13 -27.40
N TYR A 346 4.57 2.46 -27.76
CA TYR A 346 4.01 1.35 -26.98
C TYR A 346 3.84 0.08 -27.81
N ASP A 347 4.02 -1.08 -27.17
CA ASP A 347 3.49 -2.35 -27.67
C ASP A 347 2.02 -2.47 -27.25
N TYR A 348 1.10 -2.34 -28.21
CA TYR A 348 -0.34 -2.38 -27.95
C TYR A 348 -0.85 -3.74 -27.46
N ARG A 349 -0.09 -4.83 -27.65
CA ARG A 349 -0.47 -6.15 -27.14
C ARG A 349 -0.28 -6.23 -25.62
N LEU A 350 0.71 -5.49 -25.11
CA LEU A 350 1.15 -5.54 -23.71
C LEU A 350 0.76 -4.28 -22.92
N GLY A 351 0.52 -3.17 -23.62
CA GLY A 351 0.32 -1.85 -23.02
C GLY A 351 1.58 -1.29 -22.36
N LEU A 352 2.75 -1.73 -22.79
CA LEU A 352 4.05 -1.35 -22.22
C LEU A 352 4.86 -0.47 -23.18
N PRO A 353 5.62 0.52 -22.67
CA PRO A 353 6.44 1.40 -23.50
C PRO A 353 7.65 0.63 -24.06
N VAL A 354 7.81 0.61 -25.38
CA VAL A 354 8.95 -0.02 -26.07
C VAL A 354 10.07 0.97 -26.36
N THR A 355 9.77 2.26 -26.42
CA THR A 355 10.77 3.33 -26.59
C THR A 355 10.30 4.58 -25.87
N VAL A 356 11.17 5.17 -25.06
CA VAL A 356 10.97 6.46 -24.41
C VAL A 356 12.08 7.40 -24.84
N THR A 357 11.72 8.55 -25.39
CA THR A 357 12.67 9.61 -25.79
C THR A 357 12.54 10.77 -24.82
N ASP A 358 13.62 11.14 -24.14
CA ASP A 358 13.64 12.27 -23.21
C ASP A 358 13.88 13.62 -23.91
N ALA A 359 13.92 14.70 -23.11
CA ALA A 359 14.08 16.07 -23.61
C ALA A 359 15.45 16.32 -24.25
N GLN A 360 16.47 15.53 -23.90
CA GLN A 360 17.81 15.57 -24.50
C GLN A 360 17.90 14.70 -25.76
N ARG A 361 16.77 14.15 -26.23
CA ARG A 361 16.65 13.23 -27.37
C ARG A 361 17.31 11.87 -27.12
N THR A 362 17.62 11.53 -25.86
CA THR A 362 18.10 10.20 -25.51
C THR A 362 16.92 9.23 -25.58
N GLN A 363 17.08 8.17 -26.36
CA GLN A 363 16.12 7.09 -26.51
C GLN A 363 16.50 5.94 -25.61
N ARG A 364 15.56 5.47 -24.79
CA ARG A 364 15.65 4.21 -24.06
C ARG A 364 14.67 3.24 -24.67
N TYR A 365 15.13 2.05 -25.03
CA TYR A 365 14.28 1.00 -25.61
C TYR A 365 14.19 -0.21 -24.69
N ALA A 366 13.06 -0.89 -24.75
CA ALA A 366 12.76 -2.08 -23.98
C ALA A 366 12.17 -3.16 -24.89
N HIS A 367 12.62 -4.40 -24.70
CA HIS A 367 12.09 -5.58 -25.34
C HIS A 367 11.36 -6.43 -24.32
N TYR A 368 10.18 -6.93 -24.68
CA TYR A 368 9.35 -7.75 -23.81
C TYR A 368 9.06 -9.10 -24.44
N ASP A 369 8.79 -10.10 -23.59
CA ASP A 369 8.22 -11.37 -24.03
C ASP A 369 6.70 -11.24 -24.26
N ALA A 370 6.06 -12.34 -24.64
CA ALA A 370 4.61 -12.36 -24.89
C ALA A 370 3.74 -12.14 -23.63
N HIS A 371 4.33 -12.21 -22.43
CA HIS A 371 3.65 -11.97 -21.15
C HIS A 371 3.95 -10.59 -20.56
N GLY A 372 4.76 -9.76 -21.24
CA GLY A 372 5.17 -8.45 -20.74
C GLY A 372 6.39 -8.47 -19.81
N GLN A 373 7.10 -9.59 -19.71
CA GLN A 373 8.36 -9.65 -18.97
C GLN A 373 9.48 -8.95 -19.74
N LEU A 374 10.27 -8.13 -19.06
CA LEU A 374 11.35 -7.37 -19.66
C LEU A 374 12.49 -8.30 -20.07
N LEU A 375 12.77 -8.44 -21.36
CA LEU A 375 13.85 -9.26 -21.88
C LEU A 375 15.17 -8.49 -21.94
N ALA A 376 15.14 -7.25 -22.40
CA ALA A 376 16.33 -6.43 -22.56
C ALA A 376 16.01 -4.94 -22.59
N THR A 377 17.00 -4.14 -22.21
CA THR A 377 16.99 -2.69 -22.39
C THR A 377 18.28 -2.21 -23.03
N GLY A 378 18.20 -1.04 -23.65
CA GLY A 378 19.37 -0.27 -23.99
C GLY A 378 19.01 1.19 -24.19
N LEU A 379 20.01 1.99 -24.53
CA LEU A 379 19.80 3.37 -24.91
C LEU A 379 20.64 3.78 -26.10
N LYS A 380 20.25 4.91 -26.67
CA LYS A 380 20.92 5.63 -27.73
C LYS A 380 20.76 7.12 -27.45
N GLY A 381 21.84 7.89 -27.50
CA GLY A 381 21.79 9.33 -27.27
C GLY A 381 23.03 10.02 -27.83
N GLU A 382 23.24 11.26 -27.41
CA GLU A 382 24.42 12.06 -27.76
C GLU A 382 25.03 12.70 -26.51
N GLU A 383 26.35 12.62 -26.37
CA GLU A 383 27.11 13.34 -25.36
C GLU A 383 28.19 14.19 -26.05
N GLN A 384 28.24 15.49 -25.73
CA GLN A 384 29.18 16.44 -26.36
C GLN A 384 29.14 16.41 -27.91
N GLY A 385 27.96 16.20 -28.48
CA GLY A 385 27.74 16.13 -29.93
C GLY A 385 28.25 14.83 -30.59
N LYS A 386 28.60 13.81 -29.80
CA LYS A 386 29.00 12.48 -30.29
C LYS A 386 27.93 11.46 -29.93
N PRO A 387 27.58 10.52 -30.84
CA PRO A 387 26.65 9.47 -30.53
C PRO A 387 27.21 8.56 -29.43
N VAL A 388 26.38 8.23 -28.45
CA VAL A 388 26.68 7.29 -27.35
C VAL A 388 25.55 6.28 -27.20
N GLY A 389 25.86 5.14 -26.58
CA GLY A 389 24.94 4.01 -26.49
C GLY A 389 25.02 3.11 -27.72
N HIS A 390 23.92 2.46 -28.05
CA HIS A 390 23.85 1.51 -29.16
C HIS A 390 23.39 2.18 -30.46
N ASP A 391 23.95 1.76 -31.60
CA ASP A 391 23.73 2.40 -32.90
C ASP A 391 22.26 2.35 -33.36
N ALA A 392 21.55 1.27 -33.06
CA ALA A 392 20.13 1.12 -33.37
C ALA A 392 19.41 0.17 -32.39
N PRO A 393 18.09 0.33 -32.19
CA PRO A 393 17.25 -0.70 -31.57
C PRO A 393 17.24 -1.93 -32.48
N THR A 394 18.23 -2.79 -32.31
CA THR A 394 18.29 -4.07 -33.02
C THR A 394 17.31 -5.04 -32.35
N PRO A 395 16.60 -5.88 -33.12
CA PRO A 395 15.73 -6.89 -32.54
C PRO A 395 16.52 -7.77 -31.57
N PHE A 396 16.13 -7.76 -30.31
CA PHE A 396 16.70 -8.65 -29.32
C PHE A 396 16.00 -10.02 -29.41
N ILE A 397 16.42 -10.82 -30.39
CA ILE A 397 15.85 -12.14 -30.68
C ILE A 397 16.69 -13.20 -29.98
N ARG A 398 16.03 -14.01 -29.15
CA ARG A 398 16.62 -15.17 -28.48
C ARG A 398 16.16 -16.47 -29.14
N THR A 399 16.96 -17.51 -28.99
CA THR A 399 16.47 -18.87 -29.25
C THR A 399 15.49 -19.27 -28.15
N PRO A 400 14.41 -20.02 -28.44
CA PRO A 400 13.41 -20.37 -27.42
C PRO A 400 13.96 -21.09 -26.17
N ASP A 401 15.13 -21.72 -26.27
CA ASP A 401 15.78 -22.45 -25.17
C ASP A 401 16.87 -21.65 -24.41
N THR A 402 17.09 -20.36 -24.71
CA THR A 402 18.08 -19.55 -23.96
C THR A 402 17.55 -19.15 -22.57
N GLY A 403 17.68 -20.05 -21.60
CA GLY A 403 17.34 -19.83 -20.19
C GLY A 403 18.51 -19.27 -19.34
N PRO A 404 18.28 -19.06 -18.03
CA PRO A 404 19.29 -18.57 -17.08
C PRO A 404 20.64 -19.32 -17.14
N ALA A 405 20.62 -20.66 -17.21
CA ALA A 405 21.84 -21.47 -17.23
C ALA A 405 22.74 -21.21 -18.46
N GLN A 406 22.13 -20.98 -19.62
CA GLN A 406 22.87 -20.66 -20.84
C GLN A 406 23.47 -19.25 -20.77
N ALA A 407 22.72 -18.29 -20.21
CA ALA A 407 23.20 -16.92 -20.00
C ALA A 407 24.42 -16.85 -19.06
N LEU A 408 24.51 -17.76 -18.09
CA LEU A 408 25.67 -17.84 -17.17
C LEU A 408 26.93 -18.44 -17.82
N THR A 409 26.76 -19.27 -18.87
CA THR A 409 27.88 -19.97 -19.52
C THR A 409 28.73 -19.00 -20.35
N ASP A 410 28.07 -18.10 -21.10
CA ASP A 410 28.72 -17.00 -21.81
C ASP A 410 27.87 -15.72 -21.70
N PRO A 411 28.04 -14.95 -20.60
CA PRO A 411 27.31 -13.71 -20.38
C PRO A 411 27.52 -12.68 -21.49
N LYS A 412 28.70 -12.70 -22.15
CA LYS A 412 29.01 -11.75 -23.22
C LYS A 412 28.25 -12.07 -24.49
N ALA A 413 28.20 -13.34 -24.88
CA ALA A 413 27.35 -13.76 -25.99
C ALA A 413 25.86 -13.58 -25.69
N ALA A 414 25.43 -13.87 -24.46
CA ALA A 414 24.02 -13.79 -24.06
C ALA A 414 23.47 -12.36 -23.99
N LEU A 415 24.30 -11.39 -23.60
CA LEU A 415 23.91 -9.97 -23.57
C LEU A 415 23.65 -9.40 -24.98
N LEU A 416 24.23 -10.02 -26.02
CA LEU A 416 24.17 -9.55 -27.40
C LEU A 416 24.56 -8.06 -27.48
N ASN A 417 23.65 -7.22 -27.97
CA ASN A 417 23.81 -5.77 -28.09
C ASN A 417 22.93 -4.99 -27.11
N ALA A 418 22.44 -5.62 -26.05
CA ALA A 418 21.69 -4.93 -25.01
C ALA A 418 22.63 -4.31 -23.97
N GLN A 419 22.15 -3.29 -23.27
CA GLN A 419 22.82 -2.81 -22.06
C GLN A 419 22.51 -3.71 -20.88
N SER A 420 21.24 -4.10 -20.75
CA SER A 420 20.77 -5.02 -19.74
C SER A 420 19.92 -6.10 -20.39
N ALA A 421 20.06 -7.34 -19.93
CA ALA A 421 19.26 -8.46 -20.39
C ALA A 421 18.82 -9.34 -19.22
N CYS A 422 17.54 -9.68 -19.16
CA CYS A 422 16.96 -10.52 -18.12
C CYS A 422 16.57 -11.89 -18.68
N PHE A 423 16.91 -12.96 -17.99
CA PHE A 423 16.62 -14.34 -18.35
C PHE A 423 15.83 -14.98 -17.23
N TYR A 424 14.60 -15.37 -17.51
CA TYR A 424 13.68 -15.92 -16.51
C TYR A 424 13.55 -17.43 -16.67
N ASP A 425 13.44 -18.12 -15.54
CA ASP A 425 12.91 -19.48 -15.49
C ASP A 425 11.77 -19.54 -14.47
N VAL A 426 10.57 -19.24 -14.97
CA VAL A 426 9.33 -19.18 -14.18
C VAL A 426 8.76 -20.56 -13.85
N PHE A 427 9.26 -21.62 -14.48
CA PHE A 427 8.80 -22.99 -14.27
C PHE A 427 9.85 -23.86 -13.57
N SER A 428 10.98 -23.28 -13.13
CA SER A 428 12.10 -24.02 -12.53
C SER A 428 11.69 -24.86 -11.31
N TRP A 429 10.68 -24.43 -10.55
CA TRP A 429 10.19 -25.18 -9.39
C TRP A 429 9.42 -26.45 -9.77
N MET A 430 8.86 -26.50 -10.98
CA MET A 430 8.20 -27.69 -11.49
C MET A 430 9.19 -28.84 -11.67
N GLY A 431 10.47 -28.54 -11.92
CA GLY A 431 11.43 -29.50 -12.42
C GLY A 431 11.11 -29.90 -13.86
N ARG A 432 12.14 -30.28 -14.62
CA ARG A 432 12.01 -30.61 -16.04
C ARG A 432 12.70 -31.94 -16.33
N ILE A 433 12.00 -32.86 -16.99
CA ILE A 433 12.62 -34.10 -17.47
C ILE A 433 13.40 -33.84 -18.76
N PRO A 434 14.39 -34.68 -19.13
CA PRO A 434 15.12 -34.53 -20.39
C PRO A 434 14.16 -34.50 -21.59
N PRO A 435 14.31 -33.56 -22.55
CA PRO A 435 13.41 -33.45 -23.70
C PRO A 435 13.27 -34.74 -24.51
N ALA A 436 14.36 -35.50 -24.67
CA ALA A 436 14.37 -36.78 -25.36
C ALA A 436 13.52 -37.87 -24.66
N SER A 437 13.20 -37.69 -23.39
CA SER A 437 12.42 -38.64 -22.58
C SER A 437 10.92 -38.33 -22.58
N ILE A 438 10.48 -37.22 -23.18
CA ILE A 438 9.06 -36.80 -23.15
C ILE A 438 8.22 -37.74 -24.01
N GLN A 439 7.14 -38.27 -23.42
CA GLN A 439 6.16 -39.09 -24.13
C GLN A 439 4.81 -38.37 -24.25
N ALA A 440 4.19 -38.40 -25.43
CA ALA A 440 2.90 -37.75 -25.70
C ALA A 440 1.79 -38.20 -24.73
N GLN A 441 1.82 -39.47 -24.32
CA GLN A 441 0.88 -40.00 -23.33
C GLN A 441 1.01 -39.33 -21.95
N TRP A 442 2.21 -38.89 -21.53
CA TRP A 442 2.37 -38.22 -20.24
C TRP A 442 1.91 -36.76 -20.29
N VAL A 443 2.00 -36.13 -21.46
CA VAL A 443 1.47 -34.79 -21.72
C VAL A 443 -0.06 -34.83 -21.77
N SER A 444 -0.64 -35.72 -22.57
CA SER A 444 -2.11 -35.87 -22.71
C SER A 444 -2.80 -36.26 -21.40
N ASN A 445 -2.18 -37.12 -20.58
CA ASN A 445 -2.70 -37.47 -19.25
C ASN A 445 -2.45 -36.37 -18.19
N GLY A 446 -1.80 -35.26 -18.57
CA GLY A 446 -1.54 -34.12 -17.70
C GLY A 446 -0.57 -34.43 -16.56
N TYR A 447 0.41 -35.31 -16.76
CA TYR A 447 1.54 -35.48 -15.84
C TYR A 447 2.65 -34.45 -16.13
N LEU A 448 2.87 -34.11 -17.40
CA LEU A 448 3.87 -33.16 -17.85
C LEU A 448 3.22 -32.03 -18.66
N LEU A 449 3.85 -30.86 -18.68
CA LEU A 449 3.64 -29.87 -19.74
C LEU A 449 4.32 -30.34 -21.04
N PRO A 450 3.91 -29.84 -22.22
CA PRO A 450 4.59 -30.14 -23.49
C PRO A 450 6.10 -29.85 -23.47
N SER A 451 6.52 -28.87 -22.67
CA SER A 451 7.93 -28.49 -22.46
C SER A 451 8.73 -29.46 -21.56
N GLY A 452 8.09 -30.49 -21.02
CA GLY A 452 8.71 -31.48 -20.12
C GLY A 452 8.70 -31.11 -18.64
N HIS A 453 8.09 -29.97 -18.27
CA HIS A 453 7.94 -29.56 -16.87
C HIS A 453 6.92 -30.45 -16.14
N ILE A 454 7.24 -30.85 -14.92
CA ILE A 454 6.44 -31.80 -14.14
C ILE A 454 5.31 -31.06 -13.41
N ARG A 455 4.06 -31.47 -13.61
CA ARG A 455 2.94 -30.88 -12.87
C ARG A 455 2.98 -31.33 -11.41
N ALA A 456 2.71 -30.43 -10.47
CA ALA A 456 2.77 -30.72 -9.02
C ALA A 456 1.93 -31.95 -8.61
N SER A 457 0.77 -32.15 -9.25
CA SER A 457 -0.11 -33.30 -8.99
C SER A 457 0.39 -34.63 -9.57
N ALA A 458 1.43 -34.63 -10.41
CA ALA A 458 1.84 -35.80 -11.19
C ALA A 458 2.29 -36.94 -10.28
N LEU A 459 3.19 -36.68 -9.33
CA LEU A 459 3.70 -37.71 -8.43
C LEU A 459 2.60 -38.28 -7.53
N ALA A 460 1.74 -37.41 -6.97
CA ALA A 460 0.59 -37.83 -6.16
C ALA A 460 -0.36 -38.73 -6.96
N ARG A 461 -0.72 -38.33 -8.18
CA ARG A 461 -1.58 -39.12 -9.09
C ARG A 461 -0.94 -40.44 -9.48
N LEU A 462 0.37 -40.49 -9.73
CA LEU A 462 1.08 -41.72 -10.05
C LEU A 462 1.18 -42.67 -8.85
N ASN A 463 1.20 -42.14 -7.63
CA ASN A 463 1.21 -42.92 -6.39
C ASN A 463 -0.17 -43.44 -6.00
N SER A 464 -1.25 -42.80 -6.45
CA SER A 464 -2.63 -43.25 -6.22
C SER A 464 -3.16 -44.24 -7.26
N LEU A 465 -2.36 -44.62 -8.27
CA LEU A 465 -2.76 -45.62 -9.27
C LEU A 465 -2.88 -47.01 -8.64
N SER A 466 -4.05 -47.63 -8.80
CA SER A 466 -4.29 -49.02 -8.39
C SER A 466 -3.49 -50.04 -9.21
N ALA A 467 -3.20 -49.73 -10.48
CA ALA A 467 -2.38 -50.56 -11.37
C ALA A 467 -1.34 -49.70 -12.13
N ALA A 468 -0.09 -49.73 -11.68
CA ALA A 468 0.99 -48.96 -12.29
C ALA A 468 1.62 -49.70 -13.48
N LEU A 469 1.34 -49.22 -14.70
CA LEU A 469 2.03 -49.63 -15.93
C LEU A 469 3.55 -49.31 -15.91
N PRO A 470 4.40 -50.02 -16.69
CA PRO A 470 5.86 -49.79 -16.72
C PRO A 470 6.27 -48.35 -17.03
N HIS A 471 5.55 -47.67 -17.93
CA HIS A 471 5.83 -46.26 -18.25
C HIS A 471 5.59 -45.33 -17.07
N HIS A 472 4.69 -45.66 -16.12
CA HIS A 472 4.51 -44.89 -14.89
C HIS A 472 5.73 -45.00 -13.99
N GLN A 473 6.36 -46.18 -13.92
CA GLN A 473 7.58 -46.38 -13.14
C GLN A 473 8.77 -45.61 -13.76
N THR A 474 8.87 -45.59 -15.09
CA THR A 474 9.85 -44.76 -15.79
C THR A 474 9.63 -43.28 -15.50
N LEU A 475 8.40 -42.80 -15.60
CA LEU A 475 8.08 -41.41 -15.29
C LEU A 475 8.37 -41.06 -13.82
N LYS A 476 8.03 -41.93 -12.86
CA LYS A 476 8.36 -41.73 -11.43
C LYS A 476 9.87 -41.56 -11.22
N ARG A 477 10.70 -42.40 -11.84
CA ARG A 477 12.17 -42.27 -11.77
C ARG A 477 12.66 -40.95 -12.37
N LEU A 478 12.11 -40.54 -13.50
CA LEU A 478 12.46 -39.24 -14.11
C LEU A 478 12.03 -38.06 -13.23
N ILE A 479 10.87 -38.14 -12.59
CA ILE A 479 10.40 -37.12 -11.64
C ILE A 479 11.33 -37.05 -10.42
N GLN A 480 11.72 -38.19 -9.86
CA GLN A 480 12.64 -38.26 -8.71
C GLN A 480 14.05 -37.76 -9.03
N ALA A 481 14.50 -37.91 -10.28
CA ALA A 481 15.79 -37.42 -10.74
C ALA A 481 15.76 -35.93 -11.16
N ALA A 482 14.59 -35.35 -11.38
CA ALA A 482 14.47 -33.97 -11.82
C ALA A 482 14.76 -33.00 -10.66
N ARG A 483 15.68 -32.06 -10.88
CA ARG A 483 15.99 -31.00 -9.91
C ARG A 483 14.90 -29.94 -9.92
N GLN A 484 14.44 -29.54 -8.74
CA GLN A 484 13.57 -28.39 -8.54
C GLN A 484 14.42 -27.21 -8.03
N VAL A 485 14.23 -26.05 -8.63
CA VAL A 485 14.93 -24.81 -8.27
C VAL A 485 13.90 -23.71 -8.11
N PRO A 486 13.94 -22.86 -7.07
CA PRO A 486 12.99 -21.76 -6.95
C PRO A 486 12.98 -20.89 -8.20
N VAL A 487 11.84 -20.26 -8.49
CA VAL A 487 11.69 -19.38 -9.66
C VAL A 487 12.80 -18.35 -9.64
N HIS A 488 13.48 -18.17 -10.76
CA HIS A 488 14.66 -17.31 -10.76
C HIS A 488 14.87 -16.53 -12.04
N VAL A 489 15.66 -15.48 -11.90
CA VAL A 489 16.08 -14.60 -12.98
C VAL A 489 17.59 -14.39 -12.92
N VAL A 490 18.23 -14.39 -14.09
CA VAL A 490 19.59 -13.86 -14.28
C VAL A 490 19.46 -12.52 -14.98
N VAL A 491 20.08 -11.48 -14.42
CA VAL A 491 20.21 -10.16 -15.03
C VAL A 491 21.67 -9.93 -15.38
N LEU A 492 21.92 -9.67 -16.66
CA LEU A 492 23.21 -9.26 -17.18
C LEU A 492 23.19 -7.76 -17.40
N HIS A 493 24.22 -7.06 -16.96
CA HIS A 493 24.35 -5.61 -17.16
C HIS A 493 25.77 -5.25 -17.57
N ALA A 494 25.92 -4.57 -18.71
CA ALA A 494 27.20 -4.01 -19.11
C ALA A 494 27.43 -2.67 -18.40
N ASP A 495 28.61 -2.52 -17.79
CA ASP A 495 29.03 -1.28 -17.13
C ASP A 495 29.34 -0.14 -18.12
N ARG A 496 29.45 -0.47 -19.41
CA ARG A 496 29.77 0.45 -20.50
C ARG A 496 28.97 0.12 -21.74
N TRP A 497 28.74 1.15 -22.55
CA TRP A 497 28.15 1.01 -23.88
C TRP A 497 29.10 0.33 -24.86
N GLN A 498 28.54 -0.29 -25.88
CA GLN A 498 29.33 -0.78 -27.01
C GLN A 498 30.00 0.41 -27.73
N GLY A 499 31.21 0.20 -28.27
CA GLY A 499 31.95 1.23 -29.01
C GLY A 499 32.88 2.13 -28.17
N THR A 500 32.90 1.98 -26.84
CA THR A 500 33.95 2.62 -26.02
C THR A 500 35.31 1.94 -26.25
N SER A 501 36.42 2.69 -26.13
CA SER A 501 37.78 2.16 -26.33
C SER A 501 38.20 1.09 -25.32
N GLN A 502 37.48 0.96 -24.21
CA GLN A 502 37.72 -0.05 -23.18
C GLN A 502 36.70 -1.19 -23.28
N THR A 503 37.16 -2.41 -23.02
CA THR A 503 36.30 -3.59 -22.93
C THR A 503 35.26 -3.43 -21.81
N ALA A 504 33.98 -3.63 -22.11
CA ALA A 504 32.91 -3.61 -21.13
C ALA A 504 33.00 -4.82 -20.18
N GLN A 505 32.75 -4.59 -18.89
CA GLN A 505 32.55 -5.63 -17.90
C GLN A 505 31.07 -5.94 -17.78
N ILE A 506 30.74 -7.23 -17.67
CA ILE A 506 29.37 -7.69 -17.53
C ILE A 506 29.15 -8.09 -16.08
N GLN A 507 28.36 -7.28 -15.39
CA GLN A 507 27.81 -7.59 -14.09
C GLN A 507 26.74 -8.67 -14.27
N VAL A 508 26.75 -9.66 -13.38
CA VAL A 508 25.79 -10.76 -13.39
C VAL A 508 25.16 -10.85 -12.03
N ALA A 509 23.84 -10.67 -12.00
CA ALA A 509 23.02 -10.75 -10.81
C ALA A 509 21.97 -11.85 -10.97
N LEU A 510 21.68 -12.57 -9.90
CA LEU A 510 20.63 -13.58 -9.84
C LEU A 510 19.69 -13.27 -8.68
N ALA A 511 18.42 -13.57 -8.86
CA ALA A 511 17.45 -13.58 -7.77
C ALA A 511 16.58 -14.84 -7.86
N PHE A 512 16.41 -15.52 -6.73
CA PHE A 512 15.57 -16.69 -6.54
C PHE A 512 14.40 -16.31 -5.64
N SER A 513 13.18 -16.57 -6.09
CA SER A 513 11.94 -16.23 -5.39
C SER A 513 11.13 -17.49 -5.04
N ASP A 514 10.43 -17.42 -3.91
CA ASP A 514 9.49 -18.46 -3.51
C ASP A 514 8.12 -18.34 -4.21
N GLY A 515 7.19 -19.25 -3.89
CA GLY A 515 5.85 -19.28 -4.46
C GLY A 515 4.95 -18.08 -4.10
N PHE A 516 5.39 -17.20 -3.20
CA PHE A 516 4.70 -15.94 -2.86
C PHE A 516 5.37 -14.72 -3.50
N GLY A 517 6.40 -14.92 -4.33
CA GLY A 517 7.16 -13.84 -4.97
C GLY A 517 8.22 -13.19 -4.07
N ARG A 518 8.49 -13.73 -2.87
CA ARG A 518 9.51 -13.20 -1.97
C ARG A 518 10.89 -13.67 -2.40
N VAL A 519 11.85 -12.75 -2.48
CA VAL A 519 13.24 -13.08 -2.80
C VAL A 519 13.87 -13.84 -1.63
N ARG A 520 14.30 -15.08 -1.88
CA ARG A 520 14.93 -15.97 -0.90
C ARG A 520 16.46 -15.88 -0.92
N GLN A 521 17.02 -15.65 -2.10
CA GLN A 521 18.46 -15.60 -2.31
C GLN A 521 18.77 -14.71 -3.52
N THR A 522 19.70 -13.78 -3.38
CA THR A 522 20.33 -13.07 -4.50
C THR A 522 21.78 -13.49 -4.63
N GLN A 523 22.32 -13.41 -5.84
CA GLN A 523 23.72 -13.71 -6.09
C GLN A 523 24.31 -12.67 -7.03
N GLU A 524 25.54 -12.26 -6.76
CA GLU A 524 26.28 -11.32 -7.62
C GLU A 524 27.67 -11.86 -7.93
N LYS A 525 28.08 -11.80 -9.19
CA LYS A 525 29.43 -12.19 -9.58
C LYS A 525 30.46 -11.24 -8.96
N ALA A 526 31.45 -11.81 -8.29
CA ALA A 526 32.55 -11.08 -7.64
C ALA A 526 33.89 -11.39 -8.32
N GLN A 527 34.90 -10.56 -8.01
CA GLN A 527 36.29 -10.83 -8.38
C GLN A 527 36.78 -12.14 -7.75
N PRO A 528 37.84 -12.80 -8.26
CA PRO A 528 38.43 -14.00 -7.63
C PRO A 528 38.80 -13.79 -6.14
N GLY A 529 38.85 -14.89 -5.39
CA GLY A 529 39.28 -14.90 -3.98
C GLY A 529 38.63 -16.03 -3.18
N PRO A 530 38.75 -16.01 -1.84
CA PRO A 530 38.21 -17.07 -0.99
C PRO A 530 36.70 -17.23 -1.14
N ALA A 531 36.24 -18.46 -1.36
CA ALA A 531 34.84 -18.84 -1.54
C ALA A 531 34.58 -20.29 -1.12
N PHE A 532 33.37 -20.57 -0.64
CA PHE A 532 32.95 -21.92 -0.29
C PHE A 532 32.64 -22.74 -1.54
N ALA A 533 33.10 -23.99 -1.57
CA ALA A 533 32.86 -24.92 -2.67
C ALA A 533 31.43 -25.50 -2.62
N VAL A 534 30.67 -25.34 -3.70
CA VAL A 534 29.31 -25.87 -3.83
C VAL A 534 29.30 -27.10 -4.74
N ASP A 535 28.60 -28.16 -4.34
CA ASP A 535 28.53 -29.39 -5.11
C ASP A 535 27.62 -29.29 -6.36
N ASP A 536 27.53 -30.38 -7.12
CA ASP A 536 26.71 -30.46 -8.33
C ASP A 536 25.20 -30.44 -8.06
N ALA A 537 24.78 -30.81 -6.85
CA ALA A 537 23.40 -30.70 -6.41
C ALA A 537 23.03 -29.27 -5.96
N GLY A 538 24.02 -28.39 -5.79
CA GLY A 538 23.84 -27.05 -5.23
C GLY A 538 23.77 -27.05 -3.72
N MET A 539 24.30 -28.07 -3.04
CA MET A 539 24.35 -28.14 -1.59
C MET A 539 25.69 -27.64 -1.07
N LEU A 540 25.65 -27.00 0.09
CA LEU A 540 26.83 -26.57 0.81
C LEU A 540 26.94 -27.29 2.16
N SER A 541 28.09 -27.90 2.42
CA SER A 541 28.31 -28.72 3.63
C SER A 541 28.44 -27.85 4.89
N ALA A 542 28.07 -28.42 6.04
CA ALA A 542 28.08 -27.71 7.33
C ALA A 542 29.48 -27.17 7.71
N GLY A 543 30.52 -27.98 7.51
CA GLY A 543 31.92 -27.64 7.81
C GLY A 543 32.72 -27.20 6.59
N ALA A 544 32.07 -26.62 5.57
CA ALA A 544 32.78 -26.09 4.42
C ALA A 544 33.72 -24.96 4.87
N GLU A 545 34.95 -24.98 4.39
CA GLU A 545 35.91 -23.89 4.57
C GLU A 545 36.14 -23.18 3.23
N PRO A 546 36.38 -21.86 3.23
CA PRO A 546 36.59 -21.13 1.99
C PRO A 546 37.95 -21.47 1.39
N THR A 547 37.96 -21.70 0.08
CA THR A 547 39.17 -21.92 -0.73
C THR A 547 39.29 -20.85 -1.80
N ASP A 548 40.50 -20.56 -2.27
CA ASP A 548 40.69 -19.59 -3.35
C ASP A 548 40.00 -20.06 -4.65
N ALA A 549 39.00 -19.30 -5.09
CA ALA A 549 38.22 -19.59 -6.26
C ALA A 549 38.41 -18.53 -7.35
N THR A 550 38.61 -18.97 -8.59
CA THR A 550 38.68 -18.10 -9.76
C THR A 550 37.31 -17.59 -10.20
N ARG A 551 36.25 -18.35 -9.90
CA ARG A 551 34.85 -17.96 -10.04
C ARG A 551 34.32 -17.74 -8.63
N ARG A 552 33.84 -16.54 -8.32
CA ARG A 552 33.32 -16.20 -7.00
C ARG A 552 32.01 -15.46 -7.12
N TRP A 553 31.06 -15.80 -6.26
CA TRP A 553 29.72 -15.23 -6.21
C TRP A 553 29.40 -14.80 -4.80
N ARG A 554 28.96 -13.55 -4.61
CA ARG A 554 28.41 -13.08 -3.35
C ARG A 554 26.98 -13.58 -3.25
N ILE A 555 26.71 -14.48 -2.32
CA ILE A 555 25.40 -15.02 -2.04
C ILE A 555 24.80 -14.19 -0.91
N SER A 556 23.58 -13.65 -1.11
CA SER A 556 22.84 -13.08 0.01
C SER A 556 22.69 -14.15 1.07
N GLY A 557 22.89 -13.79 2.34
CA GLY A 557 22.59 -14.73 3.40
C GLY A 557 21.14 -15.17 3.33
N ARG A 558 20.88 -16.39 3.77
CA ARG A 558 19.55 -16.98 3.80
C ARG A 558 18.59 -16.08 4.57
N VAL A 559 17.35 -16.01 4.09
CA VAL A 559 16.24 -15.37 4.78
C VAL A 559 15.10 -16.37 4.95
N GLU A 560 14.68 -16.54 6.20
CA GLU A 560 13.54 -17.36 6.57
C GLU A 560 12.38 -16.46 7.00
N TYR A 561 11.21 -16.81 6.48
CA TYR A 561 9.94 -16.20 6.85
C TYR A 561 9.09 -17.25 7.54
N ASP A 562 8.25 -16.82 8.48
CA ASP A 562 7.19 -17.68 9.02
C ASP A 562 6.00 -17.78 8.04
N ASN A 563 4.96 -18.50 8.47
CA ASN A 563 3.74 -18.71 7.68
C ASN A 563 2.88 -17.45 7.51
N GLN A 564 3.11 -16.40 8.30
CA GLN A 564 2.46 -15.10 8.17
C GLN A 564 3.25 -14.16 7.26
N GLY A 565 4.47 -14.56 6.87
CA GLY A 565 5.36 -13.76 6.04
C GLY A 565 6.22 -12.78 6.83
N CYS A 566 6.21 -12.86 8.17
CA CYS A 566 7.13 -12.11 9.01
C CYS A 566 8.53 -12.71 8.95
N LEU A 567 9.54 -11.86 9.09
CA LEU A 567 10.94 -12.27 9.12
C LEU A 567 11.17 -13.16 10.34
N ALA A 568 11.70 -14.36 10.17
CA ALA A 568 11.98 -15.26 11.29
C ALA A 568 13.48 -15.32 11.59
N ARG A 569 14.30 -15.43 10.53
CA ARG A 569 15.74 -15.62 10.69
C ARG A 569 16.52 -15.10 9.49
N THR A 570 17.65 -14.45 9.74
CA THR A 570 18.56 -13.98 8.70
C THR A 570 19.98 -14.43 8.97
N TRP A 571 20.72 -14.71 7.89
CA TRP A 571 22.13 -15.05 7.94
C TRP A 571 22.96 -14.00 7.22
N ARG A 572 24.25 -13.95 7.54
CA ARG A 572 25.18 -13.05 6.86
C ARG A 572 25.51 -13.56 5.45
N PRO A 573 25.70 -12.65 4.47
CA PRO A 573 26.23 -13.00 3.15
C PRO A 573 27.52 -13.81 3.23
N TYR A 574 27.78 -14.57 2.18
CA TYR A 574 29.00 -15.36 2.03
C TYR A 574 29.40 -15.45 0.55
N PHE A 575 30.61 -15.94 0.29
CA PHE A 575 31.09 -16.17 -1.07
C PHE A 575 31.03 -17.65 -1.43
N ALA A 576 30.52 -17.99 -2.61
CA ALA A 576 30.52 -19.34 -3.16
C ALA A 576 31.26 -19.39 -4.50
N ASP A 577 31.82 -20.55 -4.86
CA ASP A 577 32.58 -20.72 -6.10
C ASP A 577 31.70 -20.93 -7.34
N ARG A 578 30.39 -21.10 -7.14
CA ARG A 578 29.42 -21.46 -8.16
C ARG A 578 28.13 -20.64 -8.04
N ALA A 579 27.52 -20.32 -9.20
CA ALA A 579 26.19 -19.73 -9.29
C ALA A 579 25.09 -20.79 -9.41
N GLY A 580 23.85 -20.38 -9.15
CA GLY A 580 22.67 -21.25 -9.14
C GLY A 580 22.16 -21.43 -7.71
N TYR A 581 20.92 -21.87 -7.53
CA TYR A 581 20.34 -21.95 -6.19
C TYR A 581 21.17 -22.84 -5.27
N ILE A 582 21.67 -22.25 -4.19
CA ILE A 582 22.45 -22.95 -3.17
C ILE A 582 21.50 -23.28 -2.02
N ASP A 583 21.34 -24.57 -1.76
CA ASP A 583 20.78 -25.04 -0.50
C ASP A 583 21.88 -25.04 0.56
N ASP A 584 21.86 -23.96 1.34
CA ASP A 584 22.78 -23.71 2.43
C ASP A 584 22.19 -24.10 3.79
N ALA A 585 21.15 -24.94 3.84
CA ALA A 585 20.54 -25.37 5.09
C ALA A 585 21.57 -26.00 6.04
N ALA A 586 22.34 -26.98 5.55
CA ALA A 586 23.38 -27.64 6.34
C ALA A 586 24.48 -26.65 6.76
N PHE A 587 24.99 -25.86 5.81
CA PHE A 587 25.96 -24.79 6.05
C PHE A 587 25.52 -23.81 7.16
N ASN A 588 24.27 -23.37 7.11
CA ASN A 588 23.74 -22.38 8.04
C ASN A 588 23.42 -22.95 9.43
N THR A 589 23.45 -24.27 9.63
CA THR A 589 23.28 -24.87 10.97
C THR A 589 24.42 -24.51 11.94
N LEU A 590 25.64 -24.33 11.42
CA LEU A 590 26.82 -23.98 12.22
C LEU A 590 27.13 -22.48 12.21
N ARG A 591 26.37 -21.68 11.44
CA ARG A 591 26.61 -20.25 11.29
C ARG A 591 25.75 -19.42 12.22
N PRO A 592 26.31 -18.32 12.77
CA PRO A 592 25.52 -17.39 13.54
C PRO A 592 24.51 -16.68 12.64
N SER A 593 23.36 -16.37 13.23
CA SER A 593 22.18 -15.85 12.55
C SER A 593 21.47 -14.87 13.46
N GLU A 594 20.77 -13.92 12.88
CA GLU A 594 19.85 -13.06 13.63
C GLU A 594 18.46 -13.70 13.62
N GLN A 595 17.83 -13.82 14.80
CA GLN A 595 16.48 -14.36 14.95
C GLN A 595 15.52 -13.23 15.31
N HIS A 596 14.38 -13.18 14.64
CA HIS A 596 13.40 -12.12 14.78
C HIS A 596 12.10 -12.70 15.33
N PHE A 597 11.56 -12.06 16.37
CA PHE A 597 10.35 -12.48 17.05
C PHE A 597 9.28 -11.39 16.92
N HIS A 598 8.05 -11.82 16.63
CA HIS A 598 6.91 -10.95 16.41
C HIS A 598 5.81 -11.25 17.44
N ASP A 599 5.01 -10.25 17.79
CA ASP A 599 3.80 -10.46 18.59
C ASP A 599 2.61 -10.94 17.74
N ALA A 600 1.45 -11.14 18.36
CA ALA A 600 0.24 -11.59 17.68
C ALA A 600 -0.30 -10.59 16.64
N LEU A 601 0.18 -9.35 16.65
CA LEU A 601 -0.14 -8.32 15.66
C LEU A 601 0.89 -8.24 14.54
N GLY A 602 1.90 -9.11 14.53
CA GLY A 602 2.98 -9.14 13.54
C GLY A 602 4.02 -8.04 13.73
N ARG A 603 4.09 -7.40 14.91
CA ARG A 603 5.07 -6.35 15.21
C ARG A 603 6.34 -6.95 15.79
N PRO A 604 7.55 -6.47 15.43
CA PRO A 604 8.79 -6.97 15.99
C PRO A 604 8.87 -6.63 17.49
N VAL A 605 9.12 -7.63 18.32
CA VAL A 605 9.24 -7.47 19.78
C VAL A 605 10.62 -7.84 20.32
N ARG A 606 11.37 -8.67 19.59
CA ARG A 606 12.71 -9.08 19.98
C ARG A 606 13.54 -9.46 18.76
N VAL A 607 14.81 -9.09 18.79
CA VAL A 607 15.83 -9.58 17.85
C VAL A 607 16.96 -10.19 18.67
N LEU A 608 17.33 -11.43 18.37
CA LEU A 608 18.53 -12.07 18.94
C LEU A 608 19.61 -12.04 17.86
N ASN A 609 20.68 -11.31 18.10
CA ASN A 609 21.77 -11.14 17.16
C ASN A 609 22.62 -12.40 17.02
N ALA A 610 23.41 -12.42 15.94
CA ALA A 610 24.39 -13.44 15.64
C ALA A 610 25.39 -13.72 16.79
N ASN A 611 25.72 -12.73 17.61
CA ASN A 611 26.63 -12.85 18.75
C ASN A 611 25.93 -13.22 20.08
N GLY A 612 24.61 -13.37 20.07
CA GLY A 612 23.81 -13.68 21.27
C GLY A 612 23.23 -12.45 21.98
N ASP A 613 23.61 -11.23 21.61
CA ASP A 613 23.02 -10.01 22.19
C ASP A 613 21.57 -9.85 21.74
N THR A 614 20.76 -9.17 22.55
CA THR A 614 19.33 -9.01 22.29
C THR A 614 18.96 -7.55 22.08
N ARG A 615 18.04 -7.28 21.16
CA ARG A 615 17.27 -6.03 21.13
C ARG A 615 15.83 -6.34 21.47
N ARG A 616 15.16 -5.46 22.20
CA ARG A 616 13.76 -5.65 22.60
C ARG A 616 12.93 -4.39 22.32
N GLN A 617 11.71 -4.61 21.84
CA GLN A 617 10.72 -3.56 21.66
C GLN A 617 9.46 -3.97 22.42
N THR A 618 9.05 -3.13 23.37
CA THR A 618 7.83 -3.34 24.17
C THR A 618 6.81 -2.25 23.86
N TYR A 619 5.59 -2.66 23.54
CA TYR A 619 4.49 -1.74 23.22
C TYR A 619 3.54 -1.62 24.41
N HIS A 620 3.25 -0.39 24.81
CA HIS A 620 2.17 -0.04 25.74
C HIS A 620 1.16 0.88 25.04
N ALA A 621 -0.02 1.04 25.64
CA ALA A 621 -1.09 1.83 25.02
C ALA A 621 -0.69 3.30 24.79
N TRP A 622 0.18 3.88 25.64
CA TRP A 622 0.54 5.31 25.64
C TRP A 622 2.01 5.61 25.37
N TYR A 623 2.87 4.60 25.36
CA TYR A 623 4.30 4.74 25.12
C TYR A 623 4.88 3.40 24.62
N SER A 624 6.12 3.42 24.17
CA SER A 624 6.86 2.22 23.83
C SER A 624 8.25 2.27 24.42
N ILE A 625 8.84 1.11 24.65
CA ILE A 625 10.21 0.97 25.17
C ILE A 625 11.03 0.30 24.07
N ALA A 626 12.13 0.93 23.70
CA ALA A 626 13.14 0.37 22.78
C ALA A 626 14.41 0.14 23.58
N GLU A 627 14.90 -1.09 23.60
CA GLU A 627 16.09 -1.51 24.33
C GLU A 627 17.08 -2.10 23.33
N ASP A 628 18.28 -1.53 23.29
CA ASP A 628 19.37 -2.01 22.44
C ASP A 628 20.14 -3.19 23.07
N GLU A 629 21.23 -3.61 22.43
CA GLU A 629 22.09 -4.69 22.93
C GLU A 629 22.69 -4.39 24.31
N ASN A 630 23.05 -3.13 24.57
CA ASN A 630 23.66 -2.73 25.84
C ASN A 630 22.61 -2.72 26.95
N ASP A 631 21.40 -2.24 26.64
CA ASP A 631 20.28 -2.19 27.60
C ASP A 631 19.86 -3.59 28.08
N THR A 632 19.90 -4.59 27.20
CA THR A 632 19.52 -5.97 27.53
C THR A 632 20.67 -6.85 28.01
N HIS A 633 21.91 -6.33 27.99
CA HIS A 633 23.07 -7.07 28.47
C HIS A 633 22.98 -7.27 29.99
N ALA A 634 23.19 -8.49 30.46
CA ALA A 634 23.20 -8.75 31.90
C ALA A 634 24.40 -8.01 32.53
N PRO A 635 24.21 -7.26 33.63
CA PRO A 635 25.35 -6.70 34.36
C PRO A 635 26.24 -7.84 34.86
N ALA A 636 27.56 -7.69 34.66
CA ALA A 636 28.59 -8.67 34.98
C ALA A 636 28.69 -8.99 36.48
#